data_AF-W2D8W1-F1
#
_entry.id   AF-W2D8W1-F1
#
_cell.length_a   1.000
_cell.length_b   1.000
_cell.length_c   1.000
_cell.angle_alpha   90.00
_cell.angle_beta   90.00
_cell.angle_gamma   90.00
#
_symmetry.space_group_name_H-M   'P 1'
#
loop_
_entity.id
_entity.type
_entity.pdbx_description
1 polymer ?
#
loop_
_entity_poly.entity_id
_entity_poly.type
_entity_poly.pdbx_seq_one_letter_code
_entity_poly.pdbx_strand_id
1 'polypeptide(L)'
;MKKNTLDTIRCFENSRRANPGISALPDGVLEDQVPGFPGLLKRAASLSENTKLIVPRPDDFSTDPLEPDFFSLWIKPNDAADFGDPYLTQSVSSLPATGLEVNIARARRAPGIHQIKYSFFVFKVGNTTESLPQLLIADLEGAYEAYVGTIPAPIPPTDLPASVGADYFMGKPNESAIFTIPDYVPYGKAPGDRALFFFANSDDPYLPVVGNPDPYWPIPADRTFPLPLSVVQGAPDGVHSLRYLIVDAAGNPMYKQSGAFNFDVSLFPKPSNFKAPTIDLAVPGDGLTDRDDVAALSGMVVRVPVYDNVLRASDSLLVKLTTSLGSYDVPEFPVSSATFPIRVPVDYLALVALYGATVGLLPLTVSYSVKRRTVSYPAVLTATTDLDLFVVGPTPGGSDLINNKLNPVRVIGRDFLGAEGPDNELTPDHATRPAIARIKLWSDPPTPDARAFTIRLYYDGLFVPPALPVPSGVADQEIDMVIPWPAIVAGKNGTKLAYYTIESAGTTNKQQSPLTPVNVTANFVSLDKPVVQNLTANVFINCDSFVPKGPPPGNLVVFIPPSTQFALNMVVTLHWQGYSDDAATAGMEVPAAVGSATHTITQQSDINLGFTINLGPYATIFKTIQPTFATRLAGSAKLFYSIPQAGGGSLNSNNAIQRVRGQKSGAPGTNGTFCDGSAVPGP
;
A
#
# COMPACT_ATOMS: atom_id res chain seq x y z
N MET A 1 -5.02 47.73 35.29
CA MET A 1 -4.37 48.82 36.04
C MET A 1 -2.88 48.52 36.26
N LYS A 2 -2.02 49.53 36.01
CA LYS A 2 -0.58 49.46 36.32
C LYS A 2 -0.30 49.34 37.81
N LYS A 3 0.78 48.61 38.16
CA LYS A 3 1.28 48.50 39.52
C LYS A 3 1.51 49.86 40.19
N ASN A 4 2.11 50.82 39.47
CA ASN A 4 2.36 52.18 39.97
C ASN A 4 1.06 52.90 40.40
N THR A 5 -0.03 52.70 39.65
CA THR A 5 -1.34 53.27 39.98
C THR A 5 -1.89 52.66 41.27
N LEU A 6 -1.82 51.33 41.41
CA LEU A 6 -2.28 50.65 42.63
C LEU A 6 -1.46 51.07 43.86
N ASP A 7 -0.13 51.16 43.71
CA ASP A 7 0.76 51.60 44.79
C ASP A 7 0.48 53.06 45.16
N THR A 8 0.21 53.93 44.18
CA THR A 8 -0.18 55.34 44.41
C THR A 8 -1.50 55.45 45.17
N ILE A 9 -2.51 54.67 44.80
CA ILE A 9 -3.80 54.62 45.52
C ILE A 9 -3.57 54.21 46.97
N ARG A 10 -2.80 53.13 47.22
CA ARG A 10 -2.50 52.66 48.58
C ARG A 10 -1.74 53.69 49.40
N CYS A 11 -0.73 54.35 48.80
CA CYS A 11 0.02 55.41 49.46
C CYS A 11 -0.88 56.61 49.79
N PHE A 12 -1.77 57.01 48.87
CA PHE A 12 -2.74 58.07 49.08
C PHE A 12 -3.70 57.74 50.23
N GLU A 13 -4.29 56.55 50.24
CA GLU A 13 -5.19 56.11 51.32
C GLU A 13 -4.49 56.11 52.68
N ASN A 14 -3.27 55.60 52.75
CA ASN A 14 -2.48 55.59 53.98
C ASN A 14 -2.15 57.01 54.45
N SER A 15 -1.76 57.90 53.54
CA SER A 15 -1.49 59.32 53.84
C SER A 15 -2.75 60.03 54.33
N ARG A 16 -3.89 59.78 53.69
CA ARG A 16 -5.18 60.40 54.03
C ARG A 16 -5.69 59.95 55.40
N ARG A 17 -5.49 58.68 55.76
CA ARG A 17 -5.79 58.18 57.12
C ARG A 17 -4.88 58.78 58.18
N ALA A 18 -3.60 59.01 57.87
CA ALA A 18 -2.66 59.63 58.79
C ALA A 18 -2.95 61.12 59.01
N ASN A 19 -3.49 61.82 58.00
CA ASN A 19 -3.76 63.26 58.04
C ASN A 19 -5.21 63.58 57.59
N PRO A 20 -6.21 63.46 58.48
CA PRO A 20 -7.63 63.57 58.10
C PRO A 20 -8.10 64.99 57.74
N GLY A 21 -7.25 66.03 57.84
CA GLY A 21 -7.58 67.40 57.41
C GLY A 21 -8.82 67.99 58.07
N ILE A 22 -8.78 68.21 59.39
CA ILE A 22 -9.93 68.60 60.22
C ILE A 22 -10.58 69.94 59.79
N SER A 23 -9.84 70.79 59.06
CA SER A 23 -10.30 72.10 58.57
C SER A 23 -10.50 72.17 57.05
N ALA A 24 -10.41 71.04 56.33
CA ALA A 24 -10.54 71.01 54.88
C ALA A 24 -11.97 70.68 54.44
N LEU A 25 -12.36 71.12 53.25
CA LEU A 25 -13.62 70.70 52.64
C LEU A 25 -13.59 69.18 52.32
N PRO A 26 -14.74 68.49 52.35
CA PRO A 26 -14.81 67.06 52.05
C PRO A 26 -14.36 66.74 50.61
N ASP A 27 -14.03 65.48 50.32
CA ASP A 27 -13.69 65.08 48.96
C ASP A 27 -14.92 65.19 48.03
N GLY A 28 -14.69 65.61 46.78
CA GLY A 28 -15.73 65.60 45.76
C GLY A 28 -15.94 64.20 45.19
N VAL A 29 -17.16 63.86 44.79
CA VAL A 29 -17.49 62.53 44.26
C VAL A 29 -17.31 62.51 42.75
N LEU A 30 -16.46 61.61 42.25
CA LEU A 30 -16.28 61.41 40.81
C LEU A 30 -17.35 60.46 40.25
N GLU A 31 -18.01 60.87 39.18
CA GLU A 31 -18.92 60.03 38.43
C GLU A 31 -18.19 58.81 37.87
N ASP A 32 -18.82 57.64 37.98
CA ASP A 32 -18.26 56.37 37.52
C ASP A 32 -16.89 56.03 38.10
N GLN A 33 -16.62 56.48 39.32
CA GLN A 33 -15.52 55.97 40.10
C GLN A 33 -15.69 54.47 40.37
N VAL A 34 -14.59 53.71 40.28
CA VAL A 34 -14.56 52.29 40.60
C VAL A 34 -14.65 52.12 42.11
N PRO A 35 -15.66 51.38 42.63
CA PRO A 35 -15.80 51.14 44.05
C PRO A 35 -14.54 50.51 44.66
N GLY A 36 -14.07 51.04 45.78
CA GLY A 36 -12.86 50.56 46.47
C GLY A 36 -11.54 51.06 45.88
N PHE A 37 -11.55 51.88 44.83
CA PHE A 37 -10.36 52.50 44.25
C PHE A 37 -10.52 54.02 44.19
N PRO A 38 -10.07 54.76 45.22
CA PRO A 38 -10.10 56.22 45.25
C PRO A 38 -9.56 56.86 43.96
N GLY A 39 -10.38 57.69 43.33
CA GLY A 39 -10.02 58.43 42.12
C GLY A 39 -10.02 57.65 40.81
N LEU A 40 -10.08 56.32 40.83
CA LEU A 40 -10.07 55.51 39.61
C LEU A 40 -11.38 55.61 38.86
N LEU A 41 -11.35 56.12 37.63
CA LEU A 41 -12.51 56.13 36.75
C LEU A 41 -12.66 54.80 36.03
N LYS A 42 -13.92 54.34 35.85
CA LYS A 42 -14.22 53.28 34.87
C LYS A 42 -13.80 53.74 33.46
N ARG A 43 -13.48 52.79 32.59
CA ARG A 43 -13.08 53.02 31.20
C ARG A 43 -14.04 53.94 30.45
N ALA A 44 -15.35 53.75 30.61
CA ALA A 44 -16.36 54.58 29.96
C ALA A 44 -16.22 56.06 30.34
N ALA A 45 -16.01 56.37 31.62
CA ALA A 45 -15.77 57.73 32.11
C ALA A 45 -14.38 58.25 31.71
N SER A 46 -13.35 57.40 31.71
CA SER A 46 -12.02 57.78 31.18
C SER A 46 -12.07 58.19 29.69
N LEU A 47 -12.94 57.55 28.90
CA LEU A 47 -13.12 57.82 27.47
C LEU A 47 -14.13 58.94 27.15
N SER A 48 -15.04 59.26 28.06
CA SER A 48 -16.08 60.28 27.85
C SER A 48 -15.46 61.65 27.59
N GLU A 49 -16.19 62.54 26.90
CA GLU A 49 -15.74 63.92 26.68
C GLU A 49 -15.65 64.71 28.00
N ASN A 50 -16.60 64.47 28.90
CA ASN A 50 -16.67 65.07 30.22
C ASN A 50 -16.94 63.98 31.28
N THR A 51 -16.31 64.12 32.44
CA THR A 51 -16.65 63.35 33.65
C THR A 51 -17.10 64.33 34.72
N LYS A 52 -18.20 64.02 35.41
CA LYS A 52 -18.70 64.90 36.46
C LYS A 52 -17.93 64.71 37.76
N LEU A 53 -17.58 65.83 38.39
CA LEU A 53 -17.21 65.93 39.79
C LEU A 53 -18.37 66.60 40.53
N ILE A 54 -18.92 65.90 41.52
CA ILE A 54 -19.94 66.44 42.42
C ILE A 54 -19.24 66.96 43.67
N VAL A 55 -19.16 68.28 43.77
CA VAL A 55 -18.54 68.95 44.90
C VAL A 55 -19.59 69.20 45.99
N PRO A 56 -19.38 68.74 47.23
CA PRO A 56 -20.30 68.98 48.33
C PRO A 56 -20.59 70.46 48.54
N ARG A 57 -21.85 70.78 48.83
CA ARG A 57 -22.28 72.16 49.11
C ARG A 57 -21.73 72.59 50.48
N PRO A 58 -21.05 73.75 50.59
CA PRO A 58 -20.67 74.33 51.88
C PRO A 58 -21.91 74.72 52.71
N ASP A 59 -21.83 74.64 54.04
CA ASP A 59 -22.97 74.98 54.91
C ASP A 59 -23.35 76.48 54.84
N ASP A 60 -22.36 77.36 54.75
CA ASP A 60 -22.54 78.83 54.75
C ASP A 60 -22.68 79.45 53.34
N PHE A 61 -23.08 78.66 52.34
CA PHE A 61 -23.15 79.11 50.94
C PHE A 61 -24.10 80.31 50.74
N SER A 62 -23.76 81.18 49.78
CA SER A 62 -24.59 82.31 49.42
C SER A 62 -25.84 81.88 48.64
N THR A 63 -26.99 82.39 49.09
CA THR A 63 -28.28 82.29 48.42
C THR A 63 -28.62 83.54 47.61
N ASP A 64 -27.82 84.61 47.71
CA ASP A 64 -28.06 85.88 47.03
C ASP A 64 -27.24 85.97 45.73
N PRO A 65 -27.89 86.06 44.55
CA PRO A 65 -27.19 86.25 43.29
C PRO A 65 -26.37 87.54 43.17
N LEU A 66 -26.64 88.56 43.99
CA LEU A 66 -25.88 89.82 44.02
C LEU A 66 -24.60 89.73 44.88
N GLU A 67 -24.50 88.70 45.72
CA GLU A 67 -23.36 88.39 46.57
C GLU A 67 -22.91 86.93 46.37
N PRO A 68 -22.50 86.54 45.15
CA PRO A 68 -22.18 85.15 44.86
C PRO A 68 -20.87 84.72 45.52
N ASP A 69 -20.78 83.44 45.87
CA ASP A 69 -19.53 82.80 46.27
C ASP A 69 -18.66 82.52 45.04
N PHE A 70 -17.36 82.31 45.23
CA PHE A 70 -16.45 81.91 44.15
C PHE A 70 -15.93 80.50 44.36
N PHE A 71 -16.19 79.63 43.39
CA PHE A 71 -15.64 78.29 43.32
C PHE A 71 -14.41 78.29 42.41
N SER A 72 -13.33 77.64 42.85
CA SER A 72 -12.15 77.37 42.03
C SER A 72 -11.76 75.90 42.07
N LEU A 73 -11.40 75.34 40.91
CA LEU A 73 -10.97 73.95 40.76
C LEU A 73 -9.57 73.91 40.17
N TRP A 74 -8.69 73.11 40.77
CA TRP A 74 -7.35 72.84 40.25
C TRP A 74 -7.19 71.37 39.93
N ILE A 75 -6.54 71.09 38.79
CA ILE A 75 -6.16 69.75 38.37
C ILE A 75 -4.70 69.79 37.96
N LYS A 76 -3.89 68.88 38.48
CA LYS A 76 -2.50 68.73 38.08
C LYS A 76 -2.12 67.26 37.89
N PRO A 77 -1.11 66.94 37.08
CA PRO A 77 -0.43 65.65 37.13
C PRO A 77 0.11 65.35 38.52
N ASN A 78 0.07 64.09 38.96
CA ASN A 78 0.46 63.70 40.32
C ASN A 78 1.94 63.99 40.65
N ASP A 79 2.80 64.06 39.65
CA ASP A 79 4.24 64.36 39.74
C ASP A 79 4.57 65.86 39.68
N ALA A 80 3.61 66.72 39.32
CA ALA A 80 3.81 68.16 39.31
C ALA A 80 3.94 68.70 40.74
N ALA A 81 4.91 69.59 40.99
CA ALA A 81 5.16 70.15 42.32
C ALA A 81 4.03 71.07 42.80
N ASP A 82 3.50 71.92 41.91
CA ASP A 82 2.49 72.92 42.22
C ASP A 82 1.24 72.77 41.33
N PHE A 83 0.09 73.25 41.81
CA PHE A 83 -1.18 73.26 41.07
C PHE A 83 -1.28 74.41 40.08
N GLY A 84 -0.49 75.48 40.24
CA GLY A 84 -0.57 76.67 39.38
C GLY A 84 -1.92 77.36 39.44
N ASP A 85 -2.35 77.94 38.32
CA ASP A 85 -3.64 78.65 38.21
C ASP A 85 -4.84 77.69 38.19
N PRO A 86 -6.01 78.11 38.71
CA PRO A 86 -7.21 77.30 38.69
C PRO A 86 -7.62 76.97 37.25
N TYR A 87 -7.98 75.70 37.04
CA TYR A 87 -8.53 75.22 35.77
C TYR A 87 -9.89 75.87 35.48
N LEU A 88 -10.71 76.02 36.52
CA LEU A 88 -12.04 76.61 36.43
C LEU A 88 -12.23 77.52 37.63
N THR A 89 -12.69 78.75 37.37
CA THR A 89 -13.21 79.65 38.40
C THR A 89 -14.58 80.14 37.94
N GLN A 90 -15.57 80.05 38.83
CA GLN A 90 -16.93 80.49 38.53
C GLN A 90 -17.62 81.05 39.77
N SER A 91 -18.51 82.01 39.56
CA SER A 91 -19.42 82.52 40.59
C SER A 91 -20.56 81.53 40.81
N VAL A 92 -20.88 81.23 42.06
CA VAL A 92 -21.93 80.28 42.46
C VAL A 92 -22.84 80.91 43.49
N SER A 93 -24.15 80.80 43.27
CA SER A 93 -25.20 81.23 44.20
C SER A 93 -26.35 80.23 44.14
N SER A 94 -27.06 80.00 45.24
CA SER A 94 -28.21 79.08 45.29
C SER A 94 -27.86 77.63 44.89
N LEU A 95 -26.78 77.08 45.47
CA LEU A 95 -26.34 75.71 45.18
C LEU A 95 -27.39 74.65 45.58
N PRO A 96 -27.66 73.66 44.71
CA PRO A 96 -28.60 72.58 45.02
C PRO A 96 -28.05 71.68 46.14
N ALA A 97 -28.96 70.99 46.84
CA ALA A 97 -28.59 70.10 47.96
C ALA A 97 -27.67 68.93 47.53
N THR A 98 -27.70 68.57 46.24
CA THR A 98 -26.82 67.55 45.64
C THR A 98 -25.37 67.99 45.50
N GLY A 99 -25.05 69.28 45.72
CA GLY A 99 -23.73 69.84 45.50
C GLY A 99 -23.55 70.50 44.13
N LEU A 100 -22.36 71.05 43.89
CA LEU A 100 -22.01 71.67 42.62
C LEU A 100 -21.49 70.60 41.64
N GLU A 101 -22.17 70.44 40.51
CA GLU A 101 -21.68 69.59 39.41
C GLU A 101 -20.66 70.37 38.56
N VAL A 102 -19.49 69.79 38.39
CA VAL A 102 -18.41 70.35 37.55
C VAL A 102 -18.00 69.34 36.49
N ASN A 103 -17.99 69.76 35.23
CA ASN A 103 -17.51 68.94 34.13
C ASN A 103 -15.99 69.02 34.01
N ILE A 104 -15.33 67.87 34.13
CA ILE A 104 -13.90 67.73 33.87
C ILE A 104 -13.74 67.22 32.43
N ALA A 105 -13.31 68.12 31.55
CA ALA A 105 -13.04 67.80 30.15
C ALA A 105 -11.89 66.80 30.02
N ARG A 106 -12.02 65.84 29.08
CA ARG A 106 -11.02 64.80 28.83
C ARG A 106 -9.60 65.34 28.63
N ALA A 107 -9.46 66.50 27.97
CA ALA A 107 -8.17 67.15 27.73
C ALA A 107 -7.42 67.52 29.02
N ARG A 108 -8.13 67.70 30.14
CA ARG A 108 -7.56 68.01 31.46
C ARG A 108 -7.29 66.78 32.32
N ARG A 109 -7.68 65.60 31.84
CA ARG A 109 -7.47 64.30 32.48
C ARG A 109 -7.01 63.27 31.45
N ALA A 110 -5.89 63.59 30.79
CA ALA A 110 -5.20 62.66 29.91
C ALA A 110 -4.90 61.33 30.66
N PRO A 111 -4.74 60.18 29.97
CA PRO A 111 -4.46 58.91 30.63
C PRO A 111 -3.29 59.04 31.61
N GLY A 112 -3.50 58.66 32.87
CA GLY A 112 -2.54 58.86 33.96
C GLY A 112 -3.17 59.17 35.31
N ILE A 113 -2.31 59.53 36.25
CA ILE A 113 -2.66 59.85 37.64
C ILE A 113 -2.59 61.36 37.82
N HIS A 114 -3.69 61.96 38.26
CA HIS A 114 -3.83 63.37 38.54
C HIS A 114 -4.25 63.59 39.99
N GLN A 115 -4.00 64.80 40.48
CA GLN A 115 -4.56 65.31 41.71
C GLN A 115 -5.55 66.42 41.40
N ILE A 116 -6.65 66.42 42.12
CA ILE A 116 -7.69 67.44 42.02
C ILE A 116 -7.96 68.01 43.41
N LYS A 117 -8.06 69.34 43.50
CA LYS A 117 -8.50 70.05 44.70
C LYS A 117 -9.41 71.21 44.31
N TYR A 118 -10.24 71.64 45.23
CA TYR A 118 -11.13 72.77 44.98
C TYR A 118 -11.17 73.71 46.18
N SER A 119 -11.67 74.93 45.98
CA SER A 119 -11.90 75.89 47.05
C SER A 119 -13.20 76.64 46.86
N PHE A 120 -13.73 77.12 47.98
CA PHE A 120 -14.83 78.08 48.03
C PHE A 120 -14.38 79.32 48.78
N PHE A 121 -14.48 80.47 48.12
CA PHE A 121 -14.56 81.76 48.81
C PHE A 121 -16.03 82.05 49.09
N VAL A 122 -16.39 82.07 50.37
CA VAL A 122 -17.76 82.36 50.80
C VAL A 122 -17.87 83.86 51.07
N PHE A 123 -18.68 84.57 50.27
CA PHE A 123 -18.74 86.03 50.30
C PHE A 123 -19.17 86.55 51.67
N LYS A 124 -20.21 85.94 52.26
CA LYS A 124 -20.75 86.32 53.58
C LYS A 124 -19.77 86.15 54.74
N VAL A 125 -18.82 85.22 54.60
CA VAL A 125 -17.81 84.92 55.62
C VAL A 125 -16.49 85.66 55.33
N GLY A 126 -16.26 86.07 54.08
CA GLY A 126 -15.05 86.77 53.66
C GLY A 126 -13.79 85.90 53.69
N ASN A 127 -13.94 84.57 53.63
CA ASN A 127 -12.84 83.63 53.76
C ASN A 127 -12.88 82.53 52.68
N THR A 128 -11.70 82.01 52.33
CA THR A 128 -11.54 80.87 51.41
C THR A 128 -11.22 79.61 52.19
N THR A 129 -11.95 78.53 51.91
CA THR A 129 -11.62 77.18 52.42
C THR A 129 -11.31 76.26 51.25
N GLU A 130 -10.27 75.45 51.37
CA GLU A 130 -9.86 74.48 50.34
C GLU A 130 -10.17 73.04 50.77
N SER A 131 -10.40 72.18 49.79
CA SER A 131 -10.33 70.73 49.96
C SER A 131 -8.87 70.28 50.04
N LEU A 132 -8.63 69.14 50.67
CA LEU A 132 -7.38 68.43 50.46
C LEU A 132 -7.31 67.92 49.01
N PRO A 133 -6.10 67.76 48.43
CA PRO A 133 -5.94 67.04 47.17
C PRO A 133 -6.51 65.62 47.26
N GLN A 134 -7.28 65.24 46.25
CA GLN A 134 -7.74 63.87 46.04
C GLN A 134 -7.27 63.34 44.68
N LEU A 135 -7.30 62.02 44.50
CA LEU A 135 -6.86 61.39 43.25
C LEU A 135 -7.94 61.51 42.16
N LEU A 136 -7.47 61.68 40.92
CA LEU A 136 -8.24 61.53 39.70
C LEU A 136 -7.39 60.69 38.73
N ILE A 137 -7.82 59.46 38.45
CA ILE A 137 -7.04 58.49 37.67
C ILE A 137 -7.86 58.09 36.44
N ALA A 138 -7.32 58.42 35.27
CA ALA A 138 -7.84 57.97 34.00
C ALA A 138 -6.97 56.80 33.49
N ASP A 139 -7.47 55.58 33.62
CA ASP A 139 -6.79 54.38 33.13
C ASP A 139 -7.48 53.86 31.86
N LEU A 140 -6.70 53.64 30.80
CA LEU A 140 -7.15 53.09 29.52
C LEU A 140 -6.40 51.81 29.12
N GLU A 141 -5.44 51.38 29.93
CA GLU A 141 -4.56 50.25 29.62
C GLU A 141 -4.98 49.01 30.41
N GLY A 142 -5.30 47.93 29.69
CA GLY A 142 -5.64 46.65 30.30
C GLY A 142 -4.41 45.92 30.84
N ALA A 143 -4.65 44.74 31.41
CA ALA A 143 -3.56 43.80 31.67
C ALA A 143 -2.84 43.45 30.36
N TYR A 144 -1.54 43.17 30.44
CA TYR A 144 -0.69 42.83 29.28
C TYR A 144 -0.59 43.88 28.16
N GLU A 145 -1.06 45.12 28.32
CA GLU A 145 -1.03 46.15 27.25
C GLU A 145 0.38 46.32 26.61
N ALA A 146 1.43 46.35 27.45
CA ALA A 146 2.82 46.49 27.01
C ALA A 146 3.50 45.16 26.60
N TYR A 147 2.78 44.04 26.65
CA TYR A 147 3.36 42.71 26.41
C TYR A 147 3.50 42.43 24.91
N VAL A 148 4.73 42.12 24.48
CA VAL A 148 5.04 41.72 23.10
C VAL A 148 5.09 40.20 23.02
N GLY A 149 4.35 39.61 22.09
CA GLY A 149 4.30 38.16 21.85
C GLY A 149 2.99 37.50 22.28
N THR A 150 2.95 36.17 22.33
CA THR A 150 1.75 35.41 22.70
C THR A 150 1.58 35.39 24.21
N ILE A 151 0.43 35.87 24.69
CA ILE A 151 0.11 35.87 26.11
C ILE A 151 0.05 34.41 26.59
N PRO A 152 0.63 34.07 27.75
CA PRO A 152 0.66 32.69 28.25
C PRO A 152 -0.71 32.01 28.28
N ALA A 153 -0.78 30.74 27.91
CA ALA A 153 -2.01 29.93 27.96
C ALA A 153 -2.38 29.56 29.41
N PRO A 154 -3.64 29.16 29.69
CA PRO A 154 -4.01 28.56 30.97
C PRO A 154 -3.09 27.40 31.36
N ILE A 155 -2.79 27.27 32.66
CA ILE A 155 -2.03 26.15 33.20
C ILE A 155 -3.02 25.04 33.59
N PRO A 156 -2.88 23.82 33.06
CA PRO A 156 -3.77 22.70 33.40
C PRO A 156 -3.53 22.17 34.82
N PRO A 157 -4.52 21.49 35.42
CA PRO A 157 -4.29 20.72 36.64
C PRO A 157 -3.28 19.60 36.38
N THR A 158 -2.46 19.28 37.39
CA THR A 158 -1.33 18.34 37.24
C THR A 158 -1.73 16.91 36.89
N ASP A 159 -2.99 16.56 37.12
CA ASP A 159 -3.54 15.22 36.89
C ASP A 159 -4.45 15.15 35.66
N LEU A 160 -4.46 16.17 34.82
CA LEU A 160 -5.20 16.17 33.56
C LEU A 160 -4.64 15.06 32.63
N PRO A 161 -5.43 14.05 32.25
CA PRO A 161 -4.99 13.02 31.31
C PRO A 161 -4.82 13.59 29.89
N ALA A 162 -4.09 12.86 29.03
CA ALA A 162 -3.88 13.26 27.63
C ALA A 162 -5.18 13.33 26.82
N SER A 163 -6.18 12.51 27.17
CA SER A 163 -7.56 12.62 26.71
C SER A 163 -8.48 12.53 27.91
N VAL A 164 -9.34 13.52 28.01
CA VAL A 164 -10.22 13.78 29.15
C VAL A 164 -11.61 13.24 28.84
N GLY A 165 -12.04 12.27 29.65
CA GLY A 165 -13.40 11.75 29.62
C GLY A 165 -14.33 12.39 30.65
N ALA A 166 -15.62 12.08 30.57
CA ALA A 166 -16.60 12.53 31.55
C ALA A 166 -16.28 12.03 32.98
N ASP A 167 -15.66 10.85 33.09
CA ASP A 167 -15.22 10.24 34.35
C ASP A 167 -14.20 11.09 35.09
N TYR A 168 -13.27 11.74 34.38
CA TYR A 168 -12.31 12.67 34.98
C TYR A 168 -13.04 13.81 35.69
N PHE A 169 -14.01 14.46 35.03
CA PHE A 169 -14.75 15.56 35.65
C PHE A 169 -15.67 15.08 36.76
N MET A 170 -16.45 14.00 36.56
CA MET A 170 -17.34 13.44 37.60
C MET A 170 -16.60 13.04 38.88
N GLY A 171 -15.32 12.67 38.77
CA GLY A 171 -14.45 12.39 39.91
C GLY A 171 -13.92 13.64 40.66
N LYS A 172 -14.22 14.86 40.20
CA LYS A 172 -13.73 16.12 40.77
C LYS A 172 -14.80 16.84 41.59
N PRO A 173 -14.39 17.64 42.60
CA PRO A 173 -15.31 18.56 43.27
C PRO A 173 -16.02 19.46 42.26
N ASN A 174 -17.35 19.57 42.39
CA ASN A 174 -18.22 20.35 41.49
C ASN A 174 -18.07 19.99 40.00
N GLU A 175 -17.70 18.75 39.70
CA GLU A 175 -17.56 18.23 38.33
C GLU A 175 -16.69 19.10 37.41
N SER A 176 -15.62 19.69 37.97
CA SER A 176 -14.84 20.73 37.30
C SER A 176 -13.33 20.46 37.34
N ALA A 177 -12.66 20.69 36.21
CA ALA A 177 -11.21 20.73 36.14
C ALA A 177 -10.72 22.14 36.54
N ILE A 178 -9.76 22.22 37.46
CA ILE A 178 -9.29 23.52 37.96
C ILE A 178 -8.03 23.94 37.21
N PHE A 179 -8.18 24.96 36.36
CA PHE A 179 -7.08 25.60 35.65
C PHE A 179 -6.57 26.81 36.43
N THR A 180 -5.37 27.27 36.09
CA THR A 180 -4.76 28.45 36.73
C THR A 180 -4.32 29.47 35.68
N ILE A 181 -4.64 30.74 35.89
CA ILE A 181 -4.07 31.83 35.09
C ILE A 181 -2.58 32.00 35.49
N PRO A 182 -1.63 31.98 34.54
CA PRO A 182 -0.23 32.27 34.80
C PRO A 182 -0.04 33.55 35.61
N ASP A 183 0.99 33.60 36.46
CA ASP A 183 1.20 34.81 37.25
C ASP A 183 1.48 36.02 36.36
N TYR A 184 0.73 37.10 36.60
CA TYR A 184 0.72 38.29 35.76
C TYR A 184 0.97 39.57 36.56
N VAL A 185 1.60 39.46 37.74
CA VAL A 185 2.07 40.62 38.52
C VAL A 185 2.88 41.62 37.68
N PRO A 186 3.86 41.20 36.85
CA PRO A 186 4.60 42.13 36.00
C PRO A 186 3.74 42.80 34.91
N TYR A 187 2.54 42.26 34.65
CA TYR A 187 1.69 42.62 33.52
C TYR A 187 0.35 43.24 33.95
N GLY A 188 0.27 43.75 35.19
CA GLY A 188 -0.86 44.57 35.64
C GLY A 188 -1.86 43.85 36.55
N LYS A 189 -1.47 42.78 37.25
CA LYS A 189 -2.31 42.15 38.28
C LYS A 189 -2.68 43.14 39.38
N ALA A 190 -3.97 43.35 39.57
CA ALA A 190 -4.54 44.16 40.64
C ALA A 190 -5.78 43.49 41.25
N PRO A 191 -6.14 43.82 42.51
CA PRO A 191 -7.46 43.48 43.03
C PRO A 191 -8.55 44.07 42.12
N GLY A 192 -9.70 43.39 42.00
CA GLY A 192 -10.81 43.84 41.17
C GLY A 192 -10.71 43.43 39.69
N ASP A 193 -9.60 42.83 39.26
CA ASP A 193 -9.48 42.21 37.94
C ASP A 193 -10.47 41.03 37.81
N ARG A 194 -11.07 40.91 36.63
CA ARG A 194 -12.05 39.89 36.25
C ARG A 194 -11.58 39.16 35.00
N ALA A 195 -12.10 37.98 34.73
CA ALA A 195 -11.74 37.18 33.56
C ALA A 195 -12.98 36.74 32.76
N LEU A 196 -12.78 36.56 31.46
CA LEU A 196 -13.65 35.83 30.55
C LEU A 196 -12.92 34.56 30.13
N PHE A 197 -13.60 33.44 30.06
CA PHE A 197 -13.01 32.15 29.70
C PHE A 197 -13.72 31.56 28.48
N PHE A 198 -12.94 31.02 27.53
CA PHE A 198 -13.43 30.55 26.23
C PHE A 198 -13.01 29.10 26.04
N PHE A 199 -13.94 28.26 25.59
CA PHE A 199 -13.72 26.83 25.37
C PHE A 199 -14.11 26.43 23.94
N ALA A 200 -13.50 25.35 23.41
CA ALA A 200 -13.81 24.76 22.11
C ALA A 200 -13.72 25.73 20.90
N ASN A 201 -12.78 26.68 20.94
CA ASN A 201 -12.64 27.77 19.95
C ASN A 201 -13.91 28.64 19.80
N SER A 202 -14.75 28.70 20.83
CA SER A 202 -15.88 29.64 20.90
C SER A 202 -15.38 31.08 20.99
N ASP A 203 -16.04 31.99 20.28
CA ASP A 203 -15.88 33.44 20.45
C ASP A 203 -16.68 33.97 21.66
N ASP A 204 -17.65 33.19 22.15
CA ASP A 204 -18.44 33.52 23.33
C ASP A 204 -17.83 32.91 24.59
N PRO A 205 -17.66 33.69 25.67
CA PRO A 205 -17.16 33.17 26.94
C PRO A 205 -18.22 32.34 27.67
N TYR A 206 -17.80 31.30 28.40
CA TYR A 206 -18.72 30.54 29.23
C TYR A 206 -18.98 31.21 30.58
N LEU A 207 -20.20 31.02 31.09
CA LEU A 207 -20.73 31.79 32.22
C LEU A 207 -20.24 31.23 33.58
N PRO A 208 -19.96 32.10 34.57
CA PRO A 208 -19.69 31.72 35.97
C PRO A 208 -20.82 30.93 36.62
N VAL A 209 -22.04 31.36 36.36
CA VAL A 209 -23.26 30.78 36.93
C VAL A 209 -24.21 30.53 35.77
N VAL A 210 -24.65 29.28 35.63
CA VAL A 210 -25.61 28.90 34.59
C VAL A 210 -26.89 29.72 34.73
N GLY A 211 -27.31 30.36 33.64
CA GLY A 211 -28.50 31.22 33.59
C GLY A 211 -28.28 32.69 33.99
N ASN A 212 -27.09 33.06 34.50
CA ASN A 212 -26.72 34.46 34.70
C ASN A 212 -26.03 34.99 33.44
N PRO A 213 -26.54 36.05 32.77
CA PRO A 213 -25.93 36.59 31.55
C PRO A 213 -24.59 37.30 31.79
N ASP A 214 -24.17 37.55 33.04
CA ASP A 214 -22.88 38.15 33.35
C ASP A 214 -21.73 37.15 33.09
N PRO A 215 -20.88 37.36 32.07
CA PRO A 215 -19.82 36.44 31.73
C PRO A 215 -18.55 36.64 32.58
N TYR A 216 -18.51 37.66 33.44
CA TYR A 216 -17.30 38.04 34.17
C TYR A 216 -17.06 37.15 35.40
N TRP A 217 -15.93 36.45 35.38
CA TRP A 217 -15.43 35.68 36.51
C TRP A 217 -14.57 36.56 37.42
N PRO A 218 -14.78 36.55 38.75
CA PRO A 218 -13.80 37.12 39.67
C PRO A 218 -12.51 36.30 39.63
N ILE A 219 -11.35 36.96 39.61
CA ILE A 219 -10.07 36.26 39.69
C ILE A 219 -9.66 36.11 41.16
N PRO A 220 -9.65 34.89 41.74
CA PRO A 220 -9.22 34.69 43.13
C PRO A 220 -7.71 34.88 43.29
N ALA A 221 -7.23 34.98 44.53
CA ALA A 221 -5.81 35.28 44.82
C ALA A 221 -4.84 34.20 44.28
N ASP A 222 -5.27 32.94 44.32
CA ASP A 222 -4.60 31.77 43.76
C ASP A 222 -4.72 31.66 42.23
N ARG A 223 -5.57 32.50 41.61
CA ARG A 223 -5.80 32.61 40.15
C ARG A 223 -6.41 31.36 39.52
N THR A 224 -7.05 30.54 40.33
CA THR A 224 -7.71 29.32 39.86
C THR A 224 -9.06 29.65 39.23
N PHE A 225 -9.46 28.85 38.26
CA PHE A 225 -10.79 28.92 37.66
C PHE A 225 -11.25 27.54 37.18
N PRO A 226 -12.55 27.23 37.26
CA PRO A 226 -13.08 25.94 36.86
C PRO A 226 -13.40 25.91 35.36
N LEU A 227 -13.12 24.76 34.73
CA LEU A 227 -13.75 24.30 33.49
C LEU A 227 -14.73 23.17 33.86
N PRO A 228 -16.05 23.45 33.90
CA PRO A 228 -17.05 22.48 34.34
C PRO A 228 -17.40 21.47 33.23
N LEU A 229 -17.81 20.27 33.64
CA LEU A 229 -18.29 19.21 32.73
C LEU A 229 -19.41 19.70 31.80
N SER A 230 -20.34 20.53 32.31
CA SER A 230 -21.45 21.07 31.53
C SER A 230 -21.01 21.92 30.34
N VAL A 231 -19.89 22.65 30.45
CA VAL A 231 -19.30 23.41 29.34
C VAL A 231 -18.65 22.46 28.33
N VAL A 232 -17.97 21.42 28.83
CA VAL A 232 -17.29 20.43 27.98
C VAL A 232 -18.28 19.56 27.21
N GLN A 233 -19.40 19.19 27.83
CA GLN A 233 -20.51 18.45 27.20
C GLN A 233 -21.24 19.26 26.13
N GLY A 234 -21.14 20.60 26.17
CA GLY A 234 -21.68 21.48 25.14
C GLY A 234 -20.90 21.43 23.82
N ALA A 235 -19.71 20.82 23.79
CA ALA A 235 -18.88 20.69 22.60
C ALA A 235 -18.83 19.23 22.11
N PRO A 236 -18.74 18.98 20.79
CA PRO A 236 -18.54 17.64 20.26
C PRO A 236 -17.18 17.09 20.68
N ASP A 237 -17.04 15.78 20.78
CA ASP A 237 -15.75 15.12 21.03
C ASP A 237 -14.65 15.59 20.07
N GLY A 238 -13.47 15.91 20.60
CA GLY A 238 -12.34 16.37 19.80
C GLY A 238 -11.27 17.12 20.58
N VAL A 239 -10.31 17.67 19.85
CA VAL A 239 -9.27 18.55 20.41
C VAL A 239 -9.86 19.94 20.57
N HIS A 240 -9.92 20.42 21.81
CA HIS A 240 -10.47 21.72 22.16
C HIS A 240 -9.42 22.62 22.79
N SER A 241 -9.60 23.93 22.57
CA SER A 241 -8.78 24.95 23.20
C SER A 241 -9.48 25.58 24.40
N LEU A 242 -8.73 25.83 25.48
CA LEU A 242 -9.11 26.72 26.57
C LEU A 242 -8.29 28.01 26.50
N ARG A 243 -8.95 29.17 26.61
CA ARG A 243 -8.34 30.51 26.59
C ARG A 243 -8.99 31.42 27.64
N TYR A 244 -8.32 32.51 27.97
CA TYR A 244 -8.85 33.56 28.86
C TYR A 244 -8.60 34.97 28.32
N LEU A 245 -9.38 35.92 28.83
CA LEU A 245 -9.19 37.37 28.66
C LEU A 245 -9.43 38.05 30.01
N ILE A 246 -8.47 38.84 30.48
CA ILE A 246 -8.55 39.60 31.73
C ILE A 246 -9.11 40.99 31.42
N VAL A 247 -10.00 41.46 32.28
CA VAL A 247 -10.51 42.82 32.30
C VAL A 247 -10.15 43.41 33.66
N ASP A 248 -9.45 44.53 33.65
CA ASP A 248 -9.00 45.14 34.91
C ASP A 248 -10.15 45.75 35.72
N ALA A 249 -9.85 46.22 36.93
CA ALA A 249 -10.83 46.89 37.79
C ALA A 249 -11.53 48.10 37.15
N ALA A 250 -10.86 48.82 36.23
CA ALA A 250 -11.42 49.95 35.51
C ALA A 250 -12.29 49.52 34.31
N GLY A 251 -12.29 48.23 33.93
CA GLY A 251 -13.03 47.74 32.77
C GLY A 251 -12.23 47.75 31.46
N ASN A 252 -10.90 47.86 31.53
CA ASN A 252 -10.02 47.76 30.37
C ASN A 252 -9.71 46.29 30.07
N PRO A 253 -10.13 45.76 28.90
CA PRO A 253 -9.79 44.41 28.51
C PRO A 253 -8.32 44.32 28.09
N MET A 254 -7.72 43.13 28.22
CA MET A 254 -6.50 42.79 27.50
C MET A 254 -6.71 43.01 25.99
N TYR A 255 -5.66 43.47 25.30
CA TYR A 255 -5.73 43.77 23.86
C TYR A 255 -5.97 42.53 22.97
N LYS A 256 -5.75 41.32 23.50
CA LYS A 256 -6.08 40.04 22.84
C LYS A 256 -6.29 38.90 23.86
N GLN A 257 -6.92 37.81 23.43
CA GLN A 257 -7.04 36.57 24.20
C GLN A 257 -5.66 35.94 24.49
N SER A 258 -5.60 35.13 25.55
CA SER A 258 -4.45 34.29 25.87
C SER A 258 -4.11 33.30 24.75
N GLY A 259 -2.92 32.71 24.83
CA GLY A 259 -2.60 31.49 24.11
C GLY A 259 -3.60 30.37 24.43
N ALA A 260 -3.74 29.42 23.50
CA ALA A 260 -4.61 28.27 23.64
C ALA A 260 -3.92 27.13 24.39
N PHE A 261 -4.56 26.63 25.44
CA PHE A 261 -4.24 25.30 25.96
C PHE A 261 -5.11 24.26 25.25
N ASN A 262 -4.49 23.38 24.46
CA ASN A 262 -5.20 22.38 23.67
C ASN A 262 -5.14 21.01 24.36
N PHE A 263 -6.28 20.34 24.47
CA PHE A 263 -6.38 18.99 25.00
C PHE A 263 -7.52 18.22 24.32
N ASP A 264 -7.42 16.90 24.30
CA ASP A 264 -8.43 16.03 23.70
C ASP A 264 -9.54 15.73 24.69
N VAL A 265 -10.79 15.86 24.25
CA VAL A 265 -11.99 15.53 25.02
C VAL A 265 -12.66 14.32 24.38
N SER A 266 -12.82 13.26 25.16
CA SER A 266 -13.44 12.00 24.75
C SER A 266 -14.58 11.62 25.69
N LEU A 267 -15.77 12.18 25.48
CA LEU A 267 -16.95 11.91 26.32
C LEU A 267 -17.57 10.54 26.01
N PHE A 268 -17.29 9.96 24.84
CA PHE A 268 -17.73 8.59 24.53
C PHE A 268 -16.94 7.53 25.32
N PRO A 269 -17.58 6.43 25.71
CA PRO A 269 -16.90 5.31 26.36
C PRO A 269 -15.68 4.83 25.54
N LYS A 270 -14.56 4.60 26.23
CA LYS A 270 -13.32 4.11 25.61
C LYS A 270 -13.53 2.74 24.95
N PRO A 271 -12.76 2.41 23.88
CA PRO A 271 -12.71 1.05 23.35
C PRO A 271 -12.39 0.05 24.46
N SER A 272 -13.14 -1.04 24.52
CA SER A 272 -12.96 -2.08 25.56
C SER A 272 -13.33 -3.47 25.04
N ASN A 273 -13.18 -4.49 25.90
CA ASN A 273 -13.54 -5.88 25.58
C ASN A 273 -12.82 -6.41 24.31
N PHE A 274 -11.53 -6.07 24.19
CA PHE A 274 -10.69 -6.53 23.09
C PHE A 274 -10.58 -8.05 23.09
N LYS A 275 -10.69 -8.65 21.91
CA LYS A 275 -10.48 -10.08 21.67
C LYS A 275 -9.13 -10.28 20.96
N ALA A 276 -8.55 -11.47 21.09
CA ALA A 276 -7.33 -11.82 20.35
C ALA A 276 -7.58 -11.67 18.83
N PRO A 277 -6.61 -11.12 18.07
CA PRO A 277 -6.70 -11.13 16.62
C PRO A 277 -6.63 -12.58 16.09
N THR A 278 -6.99 -12.78 14.83
CA THR A 278 -6.77 -14.04 14.12
C THR A 278 -5.88 -13.79 12.90
N ILE A 279 -5.19 -14.82 12.42
CA ILE A 279 -4.29 -14.74 11.26
C ILE A 279 -4.87 -15.71 10.24
N ASP A 280 -5.31 -15.23 9.08
CA ASP A 280 -5.93 -16.11 8.08
C ASP A 280 -4.95 -17.24 7.68
N LEU A 281 -5.49 -18.46 7.54
CA LEU A 281 -4.78 -19.72 7.25
C LEU A 281 -3.89 -20.27 8.40
N ALA A 282 -3.34 -19.41 9.26
CA ALA A 282 -2.50 -19.83 10.38
C ALA A 282 -3.24 -20.01 11.72
N VAL A 283 -4.14 -19.07 12.07
CA VAL A 283 -4.82 -19.00 13.38
C VAL A 283 -6.28 -18.56 13.21
N PRO A 284 -7.31 -19.41 13.41
CA PRO A 284 -7.24 -20.84 13.72
C PRO A 284 -6.95 -21.63 12.44
N GLY A 285 -5.77 -22.23 12.36
CA GLY A 285 -5.29 -22.98 11.20
C GLY A 285 -4.24 -23.99 11.62
N ASP A 286 -3.18 -24.14 10.85
CA ASP A 286 -2.07 -25.04 11.12
C ASP A 286 -1.02 -24.46 12.10
N GLY A 287 -1.18 -23.20 12.51
CA GLY A 287 -0.27 -22.51 13.41
C GLY A 287 1.00 -21.98 12.74
N LEU A 288 1.08 -22.04 11.41
CA LEU A 288 2.22 -21.61 10.61
C LEU A 288 1.79 -20.57 9.59
N THR A 289 2.63 -19.57 9.32
CA THR A 289 2.54 -18.71 8.14
C THR A 289 3.72 -19.07 7.24
N ASP A 290 3.47 -19.87 6.21
CA ASP A 290 4.49 -20.30 5.26
C ASP A 290 4.36 -19.63 3.89
N ARG A 291 5.15 -20.08 2.90
CA ARG A 291 5.07 -19.50 1.54
C ARG A 291 3.77 -19.81 0.83
N ASP A 292 3.12 -20.94 1.09
CA ASP A 292 1.85 -21.28 0.44
C ASP A 292 0.76 -20.34 0.95
N ASP A 293 0.72 -20.05 2.25
CA ASP A 293 -0.19 -19.06 2.83
C ASP A 293 0.04 -17.66 2.26
N VAL A 294 1.32 -17.27 2.20
CA VAL A 294 1.72 -15.96 1.70
C VAL A 294 1.44 -15.80 0.21
N ALA A 295 1.58 -16.86 -0.58
CA ALA A 295 1.19 -16.88 -1.98
C ALA A 295 -0.33 -16.73 -2.12
N ALA A 296 -1.11 -17.46 -1.32
CA ALA A 296 -2.58 -17.46 -1.38
C ALA A 296 -3.19 -16.11 -1.00
N LEU A 297 -2.56 -15.38 -0.07
CA LEU A 297 -3.04 -14.11 0.45
C LEU A 297 -2.27 -12.87 -0.07
N SER A 298 -1.25 -13.07 -0.91
CA SER A 298 -0.31 -12.02 -1.34
C SER A 298 0.38 -11.29 -0.17
N GLY A 299 0.70 -12.03 0.90
CA GLY A 299 1.15 -11.50 2.18
C GLY A 299 0.47 -12.23 3.34
N MET A 300 0.12 -11.52 4.40
CA MET A 300 -0.62 -12.07 5.53
C MET A 300 -1.86 -11.21 5.80
N VAL A 301 -2.97 -11.82 6.23
CA VAL A 301 -4.18 -11.08 6.62
C VAL A 301 -4.43 -11.27 8.11
N VAL A 302 -4.33 -10.17 8.86
CA VAL A 302 -4.70 -10.12 10.27
C VAL A 302 -6.16 -9.71 10.37
N ARG A 303 -6.94 -10.46 11.15
CA ARG A 303 -8.34 -10.13 11.42
C ARG A 303 -8.51 -9.63 12.84
N VAL A 304 -9.00 -8.41 12.95
CA VAL A 304 -9.33 -7.79 14.23
C VAL A 304 -10.83 -7.99 14.51
N PRO A 305 -11.20 -8.72 15.58
CA PRO A 305 -12.60 -8.92 15.93
C PRO A 305 -13.28 -7.62 16.38
N VAL A 306 -14.61 -7.66 16.45
CA VAL A 306 -15.38 -6.56 17.05
C VAL A 306 -15.04 -6.41 18.54
N TYR A 307 -14.86 -5.15 18.95
CA TYR A 307 -14.67 -4.71 20.33
C TYR A 307 -15.84 -3.80 20.75
N ASP A 308 -15.96 -3.47 22.03
CA ASP A 308 -17.06 -2.64 22.53
C ASP A 308 -16.78 -1.14 22.34
N ASN A 309 -17.85 -0.35 22.25
CA ASN A 309 -17.80 1.12 22.10
C ASN A 309 -17.11 1.59 20.82
N VAL A 310 -17.29 0.89 19.70
CA VAL A 310 -16.71 1.25 18.40
C VAL A 310 -17.20 2.63 17.94
N LEU A 311 -16.27 3.52 17.58
CA LEU A 311 -16.56 4.77 16.89
C LEU A 311 -15.99 4.74 15.48
N ARG A 312 -16.80 4.27 14.52
CA ARG A 312 -16.38 4.02 13.13
C ARG A 312 -15.68 5.21 12.46
N ALA A 313 -16.11 6.44 12.72
CA ALA A 313 -15.56 7.63 12.08
C ALA A 313 -14.17 8.05 12.61
N SER A 314 -13.80 7.61 13.82
CA SER A 314 -12.64 8.14 14.55
C SER A 314 -11.66 7.07 15.03
N ASP A 315 -12.06 5.80 14.97
CA ASP A 315 -11.23 4.67 15.32
C ASP A 315 -10.42 4.19 14.11
N SER A 316 -9.14 3.91 14.36
CA SER A 316 -8.23 3.22 13.47
C SER A 316 -7.57 2.06 14.20
N LEU A 317 -7.18 1.04 13.45
CA LEU A 317 -6.45 -0.12 13.96
C LEU A 317 -4.95 0.08 13.70
N LEU A 318 -4.16 -0.13 14.75
CA LEU A 318 -2.71 -0.21 14.67
C LEU A 318 -2.32 -1.65 14.97
N VAL A 319 -1.99 -2.42 13.92
CA VAL A 319 -1.55 -3.81 14.05
C VAL A 319 -0.03 -3.83 14.10
N LYS A 320 0.53 -4.66 14.99
CA LYS A 320 1.97 -4.82 15.17
C LYS A 320 2.35 -6.28 15.11
N LEU A 321 3.38 -6.57 14.32
CA LEU A 321 4.02 -7.87 14.21
C LEU A 321 5.35 -7.82 14.97
N THR A 322 5.64 -8.84 15.77
CA THR A 322 6.88 -8.93 16.55
C THR A 322 7.48 -10.32 16.45
N THR A 323 8.76 -10.38 16.11
CA THR A 323 9.61 -11.58 16.15
C THR A 323 10.80 -11.34 17.09
N SER A 324 11.66 -12.35 17.29
CA SER A 324 12.91 -12.16 18.02
C SER A 324 13.93 -11.25 17.29
N LEU A 325 13.73 -11.01 15.99
CA LEU A 325 14.62 -10.18 15.16
C LEU A 325 14.19 -8.71 15.11
N GLY A 326 12.92 -8.41 15.39
CA GLY A 326 12.42 -7.04 15.34
C GLY A 326 10.90 -6.97 15.36
N SER A 327 10.38 -5.77 15.07
CA SER A 327 8.94 -5.54 14.99
C SER A 327 8.59 -4.65 13.81
N TYR A 328 7.38 -4.83 13.28
CA TYR A 328 6.83 -4.05 12.20
C TYR A 328 5.45 -3.52 12.59
N ASP A 329 5.29 -2.21 12.51
CA ASP A 329 4.00 -1.54 12.72
C ASP A 329 3.32 -1.40 11.35
N VAL A 330 2.19 -2.07 11.19
CA VAL A 330 1.38 -1.99 9.96
C VAL A 330 0.80 -0.58 9.84
N PRO A 331 0.73 0.01 8.62
CA PRO A 331 0.09 1.29 8.43
C PRO A 331 -1.30 1.37 9.06
N GLU A 332 -1.63 2.55 9.60
CA GLU A 332 -2.88 2.79 10.29
C GLU A 332 -4.09 2.44 9.39
N PHE A 333 -4.94 1.53 9.86
CA PHE A 333 -6.08 1.04 9.09
C PHE A 333 -7.40 1.61 9.63
N PRO A 334 -8.16 2.43 8.88
CA PRO A 334 -9.37 3.06 9.40
C PRO A 334 -10.50 2.04 9.62
N VAL A 335 -11.24 2.16 10.73
CA VAL A 335 -12.41 1.30 11.00
C VAL A 335 -13.56 1.63 10.04
N SER A 336 -13.92 2.91 9.91
CA SER A 336 -14.84 3.47 8.90
C SER A 336 -15.98 2.51 8.46
N SER A 337 -16.04 2.16 7.18
CA SER A 337 -17.02 1.24 6.59
C SER A 337 -16.62 -0.24 6.66
N ALA A 338 -15.48 -0.58 7.27
CA ALA A 338 -15.01 -1.96 7.33
C ALA A 338 -15.97 -2.85 8.16
N THR A 339 -16.12 -4.10 7.75
CA THR A 339 -17.01 -5.06 8.43
C THR A 339 -16.19 -5.93 9.37
N PHE A 340 -16.66 -6.11 10.60
CA PHE A 340 -15.98 -6.98 11.57
C PHE A 340 -16.24 -8.47 11.26
N PRO A 341 -15.23 -9.36 11.46
CA PRO A 341 -13.85 -9.04 11.81
C PRO A 341 -13.11 -8.32 10.68
N ILE A 342 -12.47 -7.19 10.99
CA ILE A 342 -11.83 -6.30 10.02
C ILE A 342 -10.56 -6.95 9.51
N ARG A 343 -10.39 -7.00 8.19
CA ARG A 343 -9.22 -7.55 7.52
C ARG A 343 -8.17 -6.45 7.35
N VAL A 344 -7.03 -6.62 8.03
CA VAL A 344 -5.86 -5.75 7.92
C VAL A 344 -4.78 -6.52 7.14
N PRO A 345 -4.53 -6.16 5.87
CA PRO A 345 -3.50 -6.82 5.07
C PRO A 345 -2.09 -6.41 5.54
N VAL A 346 -1.15 -7.33 5.43
CA VAL A 346 0.28 -7.15 5.68
C VAL A 346 1.03 -7.60 4.45
N ASP A 347 1.84 -6.71 3.89
CA ASP A 347 2.55 -6.97 2.63
C ASP A 347 3.61 -8.06 2.79
N TYR A 348 3.81 -8.85 1.74
CA TYR A 348 4.86 -9.87 1.67
C TYR A 348 6.25 -9.33 2.04
N LEU A 349 6.60 -8.13 1.55
CA LEU A 349 7.91 -7.52 1.81
C LEU A 349 8.12 -7.21 3.30
N ALA A 350 7.07 -6.88 4.04
CA ALA A 350 7.16 -6.68 5.49
C ALA A 350 7.47 -7.99 6.21
N LEU A 351 6.85 -9.10 5.79
CA LEU A 351 7.13 -10.43 6.33
C LEU A 351 8.55 -10.88 6.01
N VAL A 352 9.05 -10.64 4.78
CA VAL A 352 10.44 -10.92 4.40
C VAL A 352 11.42 -10.13 5.26
N ALA A 353 11.16 -8.84 5.49
CA ALA A 353 12.01 -8.00 6.33
C ALA A 353 12.04 -8.47 7.80
N LEU A 354 10.89 -8.88 8.34
CA LEU A 354 10.79 -9.45 9.70
C LEU A 354 11.46 -10.81 9.84
N TYR A 355 11.41 -11.63 8.79
CA TYR A 355 12.01 -12.96 8.75
C TYR A 355 13.52 -12.90 8.59
N GLY A 356 14.03 -11.94 7.82
CA GLY A 356 15.46 -11.70 7.63
C GLY A 356 16.19 -12.93 7.05
N ALA A 357 17.35 -13.25 7.61
CA ALA A 357 18.19 -14.39 7.20
C ALA A 357 17.88 -15.69 7.98
N THR A 358 16.69 -15.80 8.58
CA THR A 358 16.29 -16.97 9.37
C THR A 358 16.18 -18.22 8.51
N VAL A 359 16.37 -19.38 9.15
CA VAL A 359 16.20 -20.70 8.54
C VAL A 359 15.23 -21.48 9.40
N GLY A 360 14.10 -21.89 8.82
CA GLY A 360 13.03 -22.61 9.52
C GLY A 360 12.09 -21.69 10.32
N LEU A 361 11.48 -22.23 11.37
CA LEU A 361 10.42 -21.55 12.12
C LEU A 361 10.94 -20.34 12.90
N LEU A 362 10.29 -19.18 12.71
CA LEU A 362 10.49 -17.97 13.50
C LEU A 362 9.21 -17.60 14.24
N PRO A 363 9.16 -17.67 15.58
CA PRO A 363 7.98 -17.27 16.33
C PRO A 363 7.56 -15.82 16.04
N LEU A 364 6.29 -15.65 15.68
CA LEU A 364 5.65 -14.40 15.32
C LEU A 364 4.47 -14.13 16.26
N THR A 365 4.47 -12.96 16.89
CA THR A 365 3.36 -12.46 17.69
C THR A 365 2.69 -11.29 16.99
N VAL A 366 1.37 -11.35 16.85
CA VAL A 366 0.52 -10.29 16.32
C VAL A 366 -0.28 -9.66 17.45
N SER A 367 -0.10 -8.36 17.65
CA SER A 367 -0.89 -7.55 18.57
C SER A 367 -1.59 -6.41 17.82
N TYR A 368 -2.58 -5.80 18.44
CA TYR A 368 -3.19 -4.59 17.90
C TYR A 368 -3.57 -3.61 19.00
N SER A 369 -3.73 -2.35 18.61
CA SER A 369 -4.37 -1.33 19.43
C SER A 369 -5.40 -0.58 18.60
N VAL A 370 -6.43 -0.07 19.26
CA VAL A 370 -7.37 0.86 18.64
C VAL A 370 -6.88 2.25 18.93
N LYS A 371 -6.49 2.98 17.90
CA LYS A 371 -6.22 4.41 17.96
C LYS A 371 -7.51 5.16 17.74
N ARG A 372 -7.97 5.88 18.76
CA ARG A 372 -9.06 6.85 18.63
C ARG A 372 -8.44 8.23 18.67
N ARG A 373 -8.43 8.91 17.52
CA ARG A 373 -7.77 10.22 17.37
C ARG A 373 -6.30 10.17 17.82
N THR A 374 -5.95 10.82 18.92
CA THR A 374 -4.57 10.93 19.43
C THR A 374 -4.22 9.87 20.48
N VAL A 375 -5.17 9.05 20.93
CA VAL A 375 -4.98 8.06 22.00
C VAL A 375 -5.06 6.64 21.46
N SER A 376 -4.12 5.80 21.87
CA SER A 376 -4.10 4.38 21.56
C SER A 376 -4.52 3.53 22.75
N TYR A 377 -5.45 2.61 22.51
CA TYR A 377 -5.97 1.64 23.47
C TYR A 377 -5.48 0.24 23.06
N PRO A 378 -4.41 -0.29 23.70
CA PRO A 378 -3.85 -1.59 23.34
C PRO A 378 -4.77 -2.74 23.73
N ALA A 379 -4.93 -3.71 22.83
CA ALA A 379 -5.49 -5.00 23.18
C ALA A 379 -4.46 -5.79 24.01
N VAL A 380 -4.90 -6.38 25.12
CA VAL A 380 -4.03 -7.21 25.98
C VAL A 380 -3.81 -8.60 25.36
N LEU A 381 -4.80 -9.09 24.62
CA LEU A 381 -4.74 -10.40 23.97
C LEU A 381 -4.08 -10.31 22.60
N THR A 382 -3.15 -11.23 22.33
CA THR A 382 -2.39 -11.34 21.07
C THR A 382 -2.65 -12.69 20.39
N ALA A 383 -2.27 -12.80 19.12
CA ALA A 383 -2.18 -14.07 18.42
C ALA A 383 -0.71 -14.45 18.23
N THR A 384 -0.40 -15.74 18.29
CA THR A 384 0.95 -16.28 18.07
C THR A 384 0.91 -17.38 17.02
N THR A 385 1.89 -17.37 16.12
CA THR A 385 2.11 -18.36 15.05
C THR A 385 3.62 -18.45 14.80
N ASP A 386 4.08 -19.43 14.03
CA ASP A 386 5.44 -19.42 13.47
C ASP A 386 5.42 -18.83 12.06
N LEU A 387 6.46 -18.09 11.67
CA LEU A 387 6.70 -17.61 10.33
C LEU A 387 7.85 -18.43 9.72
N ASP A 388 7.63 -19.09 8.58
CA ASP A 388 8.69 -19.78 7.83
C ASP A 388 8.64 -19.38 6.37
N LEU A 389 9.55 -18.50 5.96
CA LEU A 389 9.72 -18.11 4.55
C LEU A 389 11.01 -18.68 3.94
N PHE A 390 11.71 -19.56 4.66
CA PHE A 390 12.98 -20.09 4.20
C PHE A 390 12.78 -21.00 2.99
N VAL A 391 13.61 -20.79 1.98
CA VAL A 391 13.69 -21.65 0.80
C VAL A 391 15.15 -21.93 0.46
N VAL A 392 15.40 -23.11 -0.12
CA VAL A 392 16.74 -23.45 -0.61
C VAL A 392 16.96 -22.89 -2.01
N GLY A 393 18.04 -22.13 -2.20
CA GLY A 393 18.37 -21.48 -3.48
C GLY A 393 18.00 -20.00 -3.54
N PRO A 394 17.97 -19.38 -4.73
CA PRO A 394 17.78 -17.95 -4.87
C PRO A 394 16.38 -17.59 -4.38
N THR A 395 16.24 -16.51 -3.61
CA THR A 395 14.93 -16.11 -3.09
C THR A 395 14.04 -15.59 -4.24
N PRO A 396 12.81 -16.09 -4.40
CA PRO A 396 11.87 -15.61 -5.41
C PRO A 396 11.68 -14.09 -5.33
N GLY A 397 11.40 -13.44 -6.45
CA GLY A 397 11.16 -12.00 -6.50
C GLY A 397 9.83 -11.55 -5.85
N GLY A 398 8.95 -12.47 -5.50
CA GLY A 398 7.62 -12.20 -4.95
C GLY A 398 7.04 -13.38 -4.18
N SER A 399 5.74 -13.29 -3.88
CA SER A 399 4.99 -14.31 -3.15
C SER A 399 4.66 -15.54 -4.00
N ASP A 400 4.87 -15.50 -5.31
CA ASP A 400 4.61 -16.62 -6.21
C ASP A 400 5.40 -17.89 -5.83
N LEU A 401 4.78 -19.04 -6.06
CA LEU A 401 5.39 -20.37 -5.85
C LEU A 401 6.40 -20.73 -6.96
N ILE A 402 6.25 -20.13 -8.14
CA ILE A 402 7.19 -20.27 -9.24
C ILE A 402 8.35 -19.29 -9.03
N ASN A 403 9.54 -19.84 -8.85
CA ASN A 403 10.75 -19.06 -8.70
C ASN A 403 11.39 -18.80 -10.06
N ASN A 404 11.22 -17.58 -10.58
CA ASN A 404 11.82 -17.12 -11.82
C ASN A 404 13.36 -16.98 -11.78
N LYS A 405 13.99 -17.10 -10.61
CA LYS A 405 15.45 -17.10 -10.45
C LYS A 405 16.05 -18.51 -10.48
N LEU A 406 15.24 -19.55 -10.54
CA LEU A 406 15.72 -20.90 -10.86
C LEU A 406 15.85 -21.05 -12.37
N ASN A 407 16.94 -21.67 -12.81
CA ASN A 407 17.11 -21.98 -14.22
C ASN A 407 16.06 -23.02 -14.66
N PRO A 408 15.44 -22.89 -15.84
CA PRO A 408 14.56 -23.92 -16.37
C PRO A 408 15.32 -25.23 -16.64
N VAL A 409 14.62 -26.36 -16.55
CA VAL A 409 15.14 -27.67 -16.98
C VAL A 409 15.25 -27.71 -18.50
N ARG A 410 16.30 -28.34 -19.03
CA ARG A 410 16.45 -28.62 -20.46
C ARG A 410 16.16 -30.09 -20.72
N VAL A 411 15.23 -30.41 -21.62
CA VAL A 411 14.92 -31.79 -21.99
C VAL A 411 15.60 -32.15 -23.30
N ILE A 412 16.52 -33.11 -23.26
CA ILE A 412 17.42 -33.44 -24.37
C ILE A 412 17.22 -34.91 -24.76
N GLY A 413 16.91 -35.17 -26.03
CA GLY A 413 16.82 -36.54 -26.55
C GLY A 413 18.20 -37.14 -26.86
N ARG A 414 18.26 -38.48 -26.98
CA ARG A 414 19.47 -39.20 -27.41
C ARG A 414 19.20 -40.03 -28.66
N ASP A 415 20.06 -39.89 -29.67
CA ASP A 415 20.00 -40.70 -30.89
C ASP A 415 20.58 -42.12 -30.70
N PHE A 416 20.63 -42.92 -31.77
CA PHE A 416 21.10 -44.32 -31.72
C PHE A 416 22.59 -44.44 -31.38
N LEU A 417 23.36 -43.41 -31.72
CA LEU A 417 24.78 -43.33 -31.46
C LEU A 417 25.09 -42.74 -30.07
N GLY A 418 24.05 -42.33 -29.34
CA GLY A 418 24.14 -41.69 -28.03
C GLY A 418 24.42 -40.18 -28.11
N ALA A 419 24.33 -39.56 -29.29
CA ALA A 419 24.47 -38.13 -29.45
C ALA A 419 23.24 -37.40 -28.89
N GLU A 420 23.50 -36.27 -28.22
CA GLU A 420 22.47 -35.40 -27.66
C GLU A 420 21.82 -34.55 -28.77
N GLY A 421 20.49 -34.53 -28.79
CA GLY A 421 19.70 -33.70 -29.69
C GLY A 421 19.60 -32.24 -29.23
N PRO A 422 18.83 -31.41 -29.96
CA PRO A 422 18.54 -30.04 -29.55
C PRO A 422 17.75 -29.99 -28.22
N ASP A 423 17.93 -28.89 -27.49
CA ASP A 423 17.21 -28.64 -26.24
C ASP A 423 15.71 -28.54 -26.48
N ASN A 424 14.96 -29.19 -25.59
CA ASN A 424 13.50 -29.17 -25.53
C ASN A 424 12.81 -29.71 -26.78
N GLU A 425 13.49 -30.58 -27.52
CA GLU A 425 12.98 -31.21 -28.73
C GLU A 425 13.21 -32.73 -28.71
N LEU A 426 12.12 -33.49 -28.81
CA LEU A 426 12.13 -34.94 -28.92
C LEU A 426 11.62 -35.34 -30.31
N THR A 427 12.55 -35.62 -31.23
CA THR A 427 12.29 -35.98 -32.64
C THR A 427 12.22 -37.51 -32.81
N PRO A 428 11.76 -38.01 -33.97
CA PRO A 428 11.79 -39.44 -34.32
C PRO A 428 13.13 -40.14 -34.05
N ASP A 429 14.26 -39.46 -34.25
CA ASP A 429 15.59 -40.05 -34.05
C ASP A 429 15.86 -40.43 -32.58
N HIS A 430 15.11 -39.84 -31.65
CA HIS A 430 15.18 -40.09 -30.20
C HIS A 430 14.22 -41.19 -29.73
N ALA A 431 13.44 -41.80 -30.63
CA ALA A 431 12.43 -42.78 -30.26
C ALA A 431 13.04 -43.99 -29.53
N THR A 432 12.25 -44.60 -28.66
CA THR A 432 12.59 -45.80 -27.86
C THR A 432 13.69 -45.60 -26.80
N ARG A 433 14.17 -44.37 -26.60
CA ARG A 433 15.23 -44.04 -25.64
C ARG A 433 14.76 -43.06 -24.57
N PRO A 434 15.32 -43.13 -23.35
CA PRO A 434 15.07 -42.09 -22.36
C PRO A 434 15.64 -40.74 -22.81
N ALA A 435 15.00 -39.65 -22.38
CA ALA A 435 15.52 -38.30 -22.51
C ALA A 435 16.27 -37.89 -21.24
N ILE A 436 17.21 -36.95 -21.38
CA ILE A 436 17.91 -36.30 -20.27
C ILE A 436 17.12 -35.07 -19.87
N ALA A 437 16.82 -34.93 -18.58
CA ALA A 437 16.39 -33.67 -17.99
C ALA A 437 17.61 -33.03 -17.31
N ARG A 438 18.25 -32.09 -17.99
CA ARG A 438 19.46 -31.41 -17.53
C ARG A 438 19.08 -30.11 -16.82
N ILE A 439 19.44 -30.02 -15.54
CA ILE A 439 19.18 -28.87 -14.69
C ILE A 439 20.51 -28.20 -14.40
N LYS A 440 20.65 -26.94 -14.80
CA LYS A 440 21.81 -26.13 -14.43
C LYS A 440 21.53 -25.43 -13.12
N LEU A 441 22.29 -25.72 -12.06
CA LEU A 441 22.14 -25.02 -10.79
C LEU A 441 22.40 -23.52 -10.95
N TRP A 442 21.74 -22.72 -10.11
CA TRP A 442 21.79 -21.26 -10.17
C TRP A 442 23.16 -20.71 -9.73
N SER A 443 23.51 -19.53 -10.21
CA SER A 443 24.66 -18.73 -9.77
C SER A 443 24.25 -17.54 -8.89
N ASP A 444 22.94 -17.25 -8.80
CA ASP A 444 22.41 -16.13 -8.05
C ASP A 444 22.50 -16.38 -6.52
N PRO A 445 22.87 -15.38 -5.71
CA PRO A 445 22.87 -15.53 -4.25
C PRO A 445 21.49 -15.85 -3.63
N PRO A 446 21.43 -16.73 -2.60
CA PRO A 446 22.53 -17.56 -2.11
C PRO A 446 22.91 -18.63 -3.16
N THR A 447 24.19 -18.64 -3.52
CA THR A 447 24.75 -19.64 -4.42
C THR A 447 24.62 -21.02 -3.78
N PRO A 448 24.48 -22.10 -4.58
CA PRO A 448 24.59 -23.45 -4.04
C PRO A 448 26.02 -23.62 -3.49
N ASP A 449 26.20 -23.67 -2.16
CA ASP A 449 27.55 -23.71 -1.55
C ASP A 449 27.79 -24.85 -0.52
N ALA A 450 26.78 -25.30 0.25
CA ALA A 450 26.97 -26.44 1.17
C ALA A 450 25.70 -27.15 1.67
N ARG A 451 24.50 -26.60 1.44
CA ARG A 451 23.26 -27.15 2.02
C ARG A 451 22.68 -28.25 1.14
N ALA A 452 22.27 -29.35 1.78
CA ALA A 452 21.60 -30.43 1.09
C ALA A 452 20.17 -30.03 0.68
N PHE A 453 19.77 -30.42 -0.53
CA PHE A 453 18.40 -30.28 -1.03
C PHE A 453 18.03 -31.46 -1.90
N THR A 454 16.75 -31.62 -2.18
CA THR A 454 16.24 -32.69 -3.06
C THR A 454 15.59 -32.07 -4.27
N ILE A 455 15.96 -32.56 -5.46
CA ILE A 455 15.33 -32.20 -6.73
C ILE A 455 14.27 -33.26 -7.07
N ARG A 456 13.06 -32.81 -7.40
CA ARG A 456 11.99 -33.66 -7.96
C ARG A 456 11.64 -33.18 -9.35
N LEU A 457 11.79 -34.04 -10.35
CA LEU A 457 11.46 -33.74 -11.74
C LEU A 457 9.99 -34.06 -12.02
N TYR A 458 9.34 -33.18 -12.77
CA TYR A 458 7.98 -33.37 -13.27
C TYR A 458 7.96 -33.23 -14.79
N TYR A 459 7.22 -34.12 -15.44
CA TYR A 459 7.02 -34.12 -16.89
C TYR A 459 5.54 -34.34 -17.20
N ASP A 460 4.95 -33.42 -17.94
CA ASP A 460 3.51 -33.37 -18.25
C ASP A 460 2.63 -33.44 -16.99
N GLY A 461 3.08 -32.77 -15.92
CA GLY A 461 2.42 -32.74 -14.60
C GLY A 461 2.64 -33.98 -13.74
N LEU A 462 3.33 -35.01 -14.24
CA LEU A 462 3.60 -36.24 -13.49
C LEU A 462 5.01 -36.24 -12.91
N PHE A 463 5.13 -36.65 -11.65
CA PHE A 463 6.43 -36.85 -11.02
C PHE A 463 7.20 -37.98 -11.72
N VAL A 464 8.46 -37.69 -12.07
CA VAL A 464 9.38 -38.64 -12.69
C VAL A 464 10.35 -39.13 -11.61
N PRO A 465 10.15 -40.33 -11.05
CA PRO A 465 11.04 -40.87 -10.02
C PRO A 465 12.41 -41.28 -10.61
N PRO A 466 13.48 -41.29 -9.79
CA PRO A 466 13.49 -40.97 -8.36
C PRO A 466 13.65 -39.48 -8.08
N ALA A 467 13.37 -39.08 -6.84
CA ALA A 467 13.83 -37.78 -6.33
C ALA A 467 15.36 -37.85 -6.15
N LEU A 468 16.06 -36.79 -6.52
CA LEU A 468 17.52 -36.75 -6.49
C LEU A 468 18.01 -35.90 -5.30
N PRO A 469 18.58 -36.50 -4.25
CA PRO A 469 19.24 -35.75 -3.21
C PRO A 469 20.56 -35.16 -3.73
N VAL A 470 20.78 -33.87 -3.46
CA VAL A 470 21.99 -33.12 -3.77
C VAL A 470 22.63 -32.74 -2.43
N PRO A 471 23.66 -33.48 -1.97
CA PRO A 471 24.27 -33.23 -0.66
C PRO A 471 24.94 -31.85 -0.55
N SER A 472 25.57 -31.42 -1.65
CA SER A 472 26.12 -30.08 -1.83
C SER A 472 26.04 -29.72 -3.31
N GLY A 473 25.47 -28.56 -3.63
CA GLY A 473 25.47 -28.01 -4.98
C GLY A 473 26.67 -27.10 -5.21
N VAL A 474 27.05 -26.90 -6.47
CA VAL A 474 27.99 -25.86 -6.90
C VAL A 474 27.28 -24.96 -7.91
N ALA A 475 27.60 -23.65 -7.90
CA ALA A 475 27.10 -22.73 -8.92
C ALA A 475 27.38 -23.24 -10.33
N ASP A 476 26.39 -23.11 -11.22
CA ASP A 476 26.43 -23.57 -12.61
C ASP A 476 26.64 -25.08 -12.82
N GLN A 477 26.61 -25.90 -11.76
CA GLN A 477 26.69 -27.35 -11.87
C GLN A 477 25.51 -27.91 -12.68
N GLU A 478 25.80 -28.73 -13.68
CA GLU A 478 24.77 -29.47 -14.41
C GLU A 478 24.43 -30.77 -13.66
N ILE A 479 23.13 -31.00 -13.48
CA ILE A 479 22.56 -32.18 -12.88
C ILE A 479 21.64 -32.85 -13.89
N ASP A 480 21.99 -34.09 -14.25
CA ASP A 480 21.21 -34.88 -15.19
C ASP A 480 20.25 -35.82 -14.43
N MET A 481 18.97 -35.69 -14.74
CA MET A 481 17.93 -36.64 -14.37
C MET A 481 17.39 -37.34 -15.63
N VAL A 482 16.71 -38.47 -15.47
CA VAL A 482 16.24 -39.29 -16.60
C VAL A 482 14.73 -39.19 -16.73
N ILE A 483 14.25 -38.87 -17.93
CA ILE A 483 12.84 -39.04 -18.30
C ILE A 483 12.73 -40.38 -19.05
N PRO A 484 12.11 -41.40 -18.46
CA PRO A 484 12.06 -42.73 -19.06
C PRO A 484 11.14 -42.73 -20.29
N TRP A 485 11.50 -43.52 -21.31
CA TRP A 485 10.72 -43.63 -22.56
C TRP A 485 9.22 -43.90 -22.34
N PRO A 486 8.80 -44.78 -21.41
CA PRO A 486 7.39 -44.95 -21.08
C PRO A 486 6.65 -43.65 -20.70
N ALA A 487 7.30 -42.71 -20.01
CA ALA A 487 6.70 -41.42 -19.67
C ALA A 487 6.54 -40.52 -20.91
N ILE A 488 7.51 -40.55 -21.83
CA ILE A 488 7.46 -39.82 -23.11
C ILE A 488 6.33 -40.38 -23.99
N VAL A 489 6.20 -41.70 -24.08
CA VAL A 489 5.13 -42.36 -24.85
C VAL A 489 3.75 -42.07 -24.27
N ALA A 490 3.61 -42.15 -22.94
CA ALA A 490 2.35 -41.86 -22.25
C ALA A 490 1.89 -40.41 -22.51
N GLY A 491 2.83 -39.46 -22.58
CA GLY A 491 2.57 -38.07 -22.93
C GLY A 491 1.99 -37.87 -24.34
N LYS A 492 2.26 -38.79 -25.28
CA LYS A 492 1.95 -38.63 -26.72
C LYS A 492 2.70 -37.45 -27.37
N ASN A 493 2.60 -37.32 -28.69
CA ASN A 493 3.15 -36.17 -29.41
C ASN A 493 2.42 -34.87 -29.05
N GLY A 494 3.12 -33.75 -29.20
CA GLY A 494 2.65 -32.40 -28.88
C GLY A 494 3.59 -31.67 -27.92
N THR A 495 3.18 -30.47 -27.48
CA THR A 495 3.92 -29.70 -26.49
C THR A 495 3.70 -30.27 -25.09
N LYS A 496 4.78 -30.56 -24.38
CA LYS A 496 4.80 -31.08 -23.01
C LYS A 496 5.46 -30.08 -22.08
N LEU A 497 5.07 -30.06 -20.81
CA LEU A 497 5.65 -29.15 -19.83
C LEU A 497 6.55 -29.92 -18.88
N ALA A 498 7.82 -29.53 -18.81
CA ALA A 498 8.79 -30.05 -17.86
C ALA A 498 9.16 -28.96 -16.84
N TYR A 499 9.28 -29.34 -15.57
CA TYR A 499 9.76 -28.48 -14.50
C TYR A 499 10.32 -29.33 -13.37
N TYR A 500 10.98 -28.69 -12.40
CA TYR A 500 11.42 -29.37 -11.20
C TYR A 500 11.08 -28.55 -9.96
N THR A 501 11.02 -29.23 -8.83
CA THR A 501 10.93 -28.58 -7.52
C THR A 501 12.16 -28.87 -6.70
N ILE A 502 12.56 -27.91 -5.86
CA ILE A 502 13.60 -28.10 -4.85
C ILE A 502 13.02 -27.90 -3.45
N GLU A 503 13.45 -28.77 -2.54
CA GLU A 503 13.07 -28.76 -1.13
C GLU A 503 14.30 -29.10 -0.26
N SER A 504 14.33 -28.60 0.98
CA SER A 504 15.37 -28.93 1.96
C SER A 504 14.72 -29.41 3.25
N ALA A 505 15.47 -30.16 4.06
CA ALA A 505 14.98 -30.63 5.34
C ALA A 505 14.79 -29.45 6.31
N GLY A 506 13.70 -29.47 7.09
CA GLY A 506 13.41 -28.46 8.11
C GLY A 506 12.53 -27.29 7.66
N THR A 507 12.01 -27.31 6.42
CA THR A 507 10.97 -26.37 5.95
C THR A 507 9.92 -27.11 5.10
N THR A 508 8.69 -26.62 5.10
CA THR A 508 7.62 -27.08 4.18
C THR A 508 7.70 -26.40 2.82
N ASN A 509 8.45 -25.30 2.72
CA ASN A 509 8.51 -24.45 1.55
C ASN A 509 9.25 -25.12 0.39
N LYS A 510 8.55 -25.34 -0.72
CA LYS A 510 9.10 -25.85 -1.97
C LYS A 510 9.25 -24.72 -2.97
N GLN A 511 10.31 -24.77 -3.77
CA GLN A 511 10.46 -23.86 -4.91
C GLN A 511 10.23 -24.61 -6.21
N GLN A 512 9.42 -24.06 -7.09
CA GLN A 512 9.23 -24.58 -8.44
C GLN A 512 10.03 -23.78 -9.46
N SER A 513 10.72 -24.44 -10.38
CA SER A 513 11.36 -23.77 -11.52
C SER A 513 10.34 -23.34 -12.59
N PRO A 514 10.71 -22.44 -13.50
CA PRO A 514 9.86 -22.08 -14.63
C PRO A 514 9.48 -23.29 -15.49
N LEU A 515 8.26 -23.28 -16.03
CA LEU A 515 7.78 -24.32 -16.93
C LEU A 515 8.54 -24.29 -18.25
N THR A 516 9.05 -25.44 -18.68
CA THR A 516 9.76 -25.59 -19.94
C THR A 516 8.89 -26.33 -20.96
N PRO A 517 8.52 -25.70 -22.09
CA PRO A 517 7.81 -26.38 -23.17
C PRO A 517 8.78 -27.30 -23.95
N VAL A 518 8.41 -28.56 -24.10
CA VAL A 518 9.14 -29.60 -24.83
C VAL A 518 8.31 -30.02 -26.03
N ASN A 519 8.86 -29.90 -27.24
CA ASN A 519 8.20 -30.31 -28.47
C ASN A 519 8.43 -31.80 -28.74
N VAL A 520 7.39 -32.63 -28.69
CA VAL A 520 7.48 -34.08 -28.86
C VAL A 520 6.86 -34.52 -30.19
N THR A 521 7.71 -35.03 -31.07
CA THR A 521 7.35 -35.73 -32.32
C THR A 521 7.95 -37.14 -32.39
N ALA A 522 8.63 -37.58 -31.32
CA ALA A 522 9.34 -38.85 -31.24
C ALA A 522 8.47 -40.11 -31.30
N ASN A 523 7.15 -40.01 -31.09
CA ASN A 523 6.26 -41.15 -31.25
C ASN A 523 5.85 -41.27 -32.74
N PHE A 524 6.62 -42.03 -33.51
CA PHE A 524 6.38 -42.27 -34.94
C PHE A 524 6.32 -43.77 -35.27
N VAL A 525 5.59 -44.11 -36.33
CA VAL A 525 5.46 -45.46 -36.89
C VAL A 525 6.07 -45.45 -38.28
N SER A 526 7.02 -46.34 -38.57
CA SER A 526 7.71 -46.44 -39.87
C SER A 526 7.47 -47.81 -40.52
N LEU A 527 7.34 -47.84 -41.85
CA LEU A 527 7.14 -49.04 -42.67
C LEU A 527 8.37 -49.28 -43.57
N ASP A 528 8.87 -50.52 -43.60
CA ASP A 528 10.03 -50.92 -44.41
C ASP A 528 9.78 -50.76 -45.91
N LYS A 529 10.83 -50.48 -46.70
CA LYS A 529 10.71 -50.28 -48.16
C LYS A 529 10.33 -51.57 -48.92
N PRO A 530 9.60 -51.48 -50.05
CA PRO A 530 9.35 -52.64 -50.90
C PRO A 530 10.63 -53.14 -51.59
N VAL A 531 10.65 -54.42 -51.96
CA VAL A 531 11.79 -55.09 -52.61
C VAL A 531 11.38 -55.61 -53.99
N VAL A 532 11.96 -55.04 -55.05
CA VAL A 532 11.75 -55.54 -56.42
C VAL A 532 12.48 -56.86 -56.60
N GLN A 533 11.80 -57.88 -57.08
CA GLN A 533 12.36 -59.21 -57.30
C GLN A 533 13.01 -59.33 -58.70
N ASN A 534 13.87 -60.33 -58.89
CA ASN A 534 14.52 -60.63 -60.18
C ASN A 534 15.34 -59.48 -60.79
N LEU A 535 15.98 -58.67 -59.93
CA LEU A 535 16.89 -57.62 -60.38
C LEU A 535 18.20 -58.22 -60.91
N THR A 536 18.73 -57.63 -61.99
CA THR A 536 20.09 -57.96 -62.43
C THR A 536 21.11 -57.17 -61.61
N ALA A 537 22.13 -57.87 -61.10
CA ALA A 537 23.15 -57.32 -60.20
C ALA A 537 22.56 -56.61 -58.96
N ASN A 538 21.33 -56.96 -58.55
CA ASN A 538 20.57 -56.32 -57.47
C ASN A 538 20.29 -54.81 -57.63
N VAL A 539 20.44 -54.25 -58.85
CA VAL A 539 20.36 -52.81 -59.09
C VAL A 539 19.47 -52.45 -60.29
N PHE A 540 19.37 -53.34 -61.27
CA PHE A 540 18.70 -53.03 -62.53
C PHE A 540 17.41 -53.81 -62.71
N ILE A 541 16.32 -53.07 -62.94
CA ILE A 541 15.10 -53.59 -63.53
C ILE A 541 15.30 -53.62 -65.04
N ASN A 542 15.26 -54.81 -65.65
CA ASN A 542 15.44 -55.00 -67.08
C ASN A 542 14.47 -56.07 -67.62
N CYS A 543 14.65 -56.49 -68.87
CA CYS A 543 13.77 -57.50 -69.48
C CYS A 543 13.74 -58.85 -68.74
N ASP A 544 14.77 -59.18 -67.95
CA ASP A 544 14.82 -60.40 -67.14
C ASP A 544 14.09 -60.27 -65.80
N SER A 545 13.71 -59.06 -65.39
CA SER A 545 12.99 -58.81 -64.14
C SER A 545 11.50 -59.09 -64.19
N PHE A 546 10.92 -59.24 -65.39
CA PHE A 546 9.50 -59.48 -65.59
C PHE A 546 9.18 -60.99 -65.63
N VAL A 547 8.02 -61.37 -65.06
CA VAL A 547 7.59 -62.77 -64.97
C VAL A 547 6.18 -62.95 -65.56
N PRO A 548 5.98 -63.85 -66.55
CA PRO A 548 7.01 -64.60 -67.27
C PRO A 548 7.91 -63.70 -68.14
N LYS A 549 9.12 -64.21 -68.43
CA LYS A 549 10.03 -63.58 -69.40
C LYS A 549 9.52 -63.83 -70.82
N GLY A 550 9.60 -62.83 -71.69
CA GLY A 550 9.32 -63.00 -73.11
C GLY A 550 8.95 -61.69 -73.80
N PRO A 551 8.72 -61.73 -75.11
CA PRO A 551 7.77 -60.86 -75.78
C PRO A 551 6.39 -61.57 -75.87
N PRO A 552 5.30 -61.03 -75.27
CA PRO A 552 5.28 -59.88 -74.37
C PRO A 552 5.78 -60.26 -72.95
N PRO A 553 6.44 -59.34 -72.22
CA PRO A 553 6.84 -59.56 -70.84
C PRO A 553 5.62 -59.58 -69.92
N GLY A 554 5.69 -60.34 -68.83
CA GLY A 554 4.69 -60.35 -67.78
C GLY A 554 4.76 -59.14 -66.84
N ASN A 555 4.46 -59.35 -65.56
CA ASN A 555 4.44 -58.29 -64.55
C ASN A 555 5.77 -58.18 -63.81
N LEU A 556 6.01 -57.02 -63.21
CA LEU A 556 7.09 -56.84 -62.24
C LEU A 556 6.62 -57.34 -60.87
N VAL A 557 7.36 -58.27 -60.27
CA VAL A 557 7.03 -58.83 -58.95
C VAL A 557 7.73 -58.02 -57.86
N VAL A 558 6.97 -57.49 -56.92
CA VAL A 558 7.47 -56.66 -55.81
C VAL A 558 7.06 -57.27 -54.48
N PHE A 559 8.02 -57.52 -53.62
CA PHE A 559 7.79 -58.04 -52.27
C PHE A 559 7.60 -56.91 -51.26
N ILE A 560 6.58 -57.05 -50.43
CA ILE A 560 6.26 -56.16 -49.31
C ILE A 560 6.67 -56.87 -48.01
N PRO A 561 7.62 -56.31 -47.22
CA PRO A 561 8.05 -56.89 -45.95
C PRO A 561 6.91 -57.00 -44.92
N PRO A 562 6.99 -57.92 -43.93
CA PRO A 562 6.04 -58.00 -42.84
C PRO A 562 6.03 -56.73 -41.98
N SER A 563 4.89 -56.40 -41.36
CA SER A 563 4.75 -55.22 -40.51
C SER A 563 3.75 -55.44 -39.38
N THR A 564 4.05 -54.90 -38.19
CA THR A 564 3.13 -54.88 -37.04
C THR A 564 1.92 -53.98 -37.26
N GLN A 565 1.95 -53.14 -38.30
CA GLN A 565 0.83 -52.27 -38.68
C GLN A 565 -0.16 -52.95 -39.61
N PHE A 566 0.16 -54.14 -40.13
CA PHE A 566 -0.73 -54.88 -41.00
C PHE A 566 -1.83 -55.58 -40.20
N ALA A 567 -3.03 -55.58 -40.76
CA ALA A 567 -4.19 -56.28 -40.21
C ALA A 567 -4.94 -57.04 -41.31
N LEU A 568 -5.70 -58.06 -40.92
CA LEU A 568 -6.58 -58.77 -41.86
C LEU A 568 -7.58 -57.79 -42.48
N ASN A 569 -7.88 -58.00 -43.76
CA ASN A 569 -8.72 -57.17 -44.62
C ASN A 569 -8.14 -55.77 -44.93
N MET A 570 -6.90 -55.46 -44.53
CA MET A 570 -6.23 -54.23 -44.90
C MET A 570 -5.82 -54.27 -46.38
N VAL A 571 -6.08 -53.17 -47.11
CA VAL A 571 -5.66 -53.01 -48.51
C VAL A 571 -4.34 -52.26 -48.55
N VAL A 572 -3.28 -52.93 -49.00
CA VAL A 572 -1.97 -52.33 -49.23
C VAL A 572 -1.85 -51.92 -50.69
N THR A 573 -1.53 -50.65 -50.94
CA THR A 573 -1.37 -50.11 -52.30
C THR A 573 0.09 -49.85 -52.59
N LEU A 574 0.67 -50.55 -53.56
CA LEU A 574 2.00 -50.28 -54.10
C LEU A 574 1.90 -49.21 -55.19
N HIS A 575 2.78 -48.21 -55.12
CA HIS A 575 2.88 -47.09 -56.05
C HIS A 575 4.19 -47.16 -56.82
N TRP A 576 4.15 -46.74 -58.08
CA TRP A 576 5.28 -46.69 -59.00
C TRP A 576 5.32 -45.37 -59.75
N GLN A 577 6.51 -44.76 -59.80
CA GLN A 577 6.82 -43.59 -60.60
C GLN A 577 8.15 -43.79 -61.33
N GLY A 578 8.13 -43.74 -62.66
CA GLY A 578 9.32 -43.73 -63.50
C GLY A 578 9.93 -42.33 -63.66
N TYR A 579 11.24 -42.28 -63.83
CA TYR A 579 12.04 -41.05 -63.98
C TYR A 579 13.03 -41.21 -65.13
N SER A 580 13.27 -40.10 -65.84
CA SER A 580 14.18 -40.05 -66.99
C SER A 580 15.67 -40.04 -66.61
N ASP A 581 15.98 -39.85 -65.32
CA ASP A 581 17.34 -39.88 -64.77
C ASP A 581 17.58 -41.13 -63.90
N ASP A 582 18.83 -41.40 -63.52
CA ASP A 582 19.21 -42.56 -62.70
C ASP A 582 19.01 -42.34 -61.17
N ALA A 583 18.74 -41.11 -60.73
CA ALA A 583 18.64 -40.73 -59.31
C ALA A 583 17.20 -40.52 -58.81
N ALA A 584 16.20 -40.61 -59.70
CA ALA A 584 14.80 -40.31 -59.43
C ALA A 584 14.61 -38.87 -58.92
N THR A 585 15.24 -37.91 -59.60
CA THR A 585 15.22 -36.50 -59.22
C THR A 585 13.82 -35.90 -59.45
N ALA A 586 13.31 -35.17 -58.46
CA ALA A 586 12.04 -34.46 -58.60
C ALA A 586 12.08 -33.47 -59.79
N GLY A 587 11.02 -33.44 -60.59
CA GLY A 587 10.93 -32.70 -61.84
C GLY A 587 11.36 -33.49 -63.09
N MET A 588 11.97 -34.67 -62.91
CA MET A 588 12.35 -35.58 -64.00
C MET A 588 11.40 -36.77 -64.14
N GLU A 589 10.24 -36.72 -63.47
CA GLU A 589 9.18 -37.72 -63.59
C GLU A 589 8.77 -37.89 -65.04
N VAL A 590 8.60 -39.15 -65.46
CA VAL A 590 7.98 -39.47 -66.75
C VAL A 590 6.48 -39.63 -66.49
N PRO A 591 5.60 -38.68 -66.90
CA PRO A 591 4.19 -38.70 -66.48
C PRO A 591 3.42 -39.92 -66.98
N ALA A 592 3.87 -40.52 -68.09
CA ALA A 592 3.28 -41.73 -68.65
C ALA A 592 3.74 -43.02 -67.93
N ALA A 593 4.78 -42.96 -67.10
CA ALA A 593 5.37 -44.11 -66.40
C ALA A 593 4.89 -44.21 -64.94
N VAL A 594 3.59 -44.08 -64.73
CA VAL A 594 2.95 -44.15 -63.40
C VAL A 594 2.12 -45.42 -63.30
N GLY A 595 2.16 -46.07 -62.14
CA GLY A 595 1.38 -47.28 -61.90
C GLY A 595 1.06 -47.48 -60.43
N SER A 596 0.02 -48.26 -60.17
CA SER A 596 -0.31 -48.72 -58.83
C SER A 596 -0.92 -50.12 -58.88
N ALA A 597 -0.71 -50.90 -57.82
CA ALA A 597 -1.33 -52.20 -57.64
C ALA A 597 -1.71 -52.40 -56.17
N THR A 598 -2.81 -53.10 -55.92
CA THR A 598 -3.35 -53.32 -54.57
C THR A 598 -3.31 -54.79 -54.19
N HIS A 599 -3.06 -55.08 -52.92
CA HIS A 599 -3.22 -56.40 -52.32
C HIS A 599 -4.02 -56.29 -51.02
N THR A 600 -5.05 -57.13 -50.88
CA THR A 600 -5.81 -57.23 -49.63
C THR A 600 -5.23 -58.35 -48.80
N ILE A 601 -4.80 -58.05 -47.59
CA ILE A 601 -4.26 -59.01 -46.63
C ILE A 601 -5.41 -59.92 -46.18
N THR A 602 -5.40 -61.18 -46.61
CA THR A 602 -6.47 -62.16 -46.31
C THR A 602 -6.01 -63.29 -45.40
N GLN A 603 -4.71 -63.42 -45.17
CA GLN A 603 -4.11 -64.50 -44.36
C GLN A 603 -3.12 -63.95 -43.34
N GLN A 604 -2.97 -64.62 -42.20
CA GLN A 604 -2.01 -64.24 -41.15
C GLN A 604 -0.55 -64.35 -41.62
N SER A 605 -0.26 -65.23 -42.58
CA SER A 605 1.06 -65.37 -43.19
C SER A 605 1.53 -64.08 -43.87
N ASP A 606 0.62 -63.32 -44.50
CA ASP A 606 0.95 -62.04 -45.16
C ASP A 606 1.45 -61.00 -44.13
N ILE A 607 0.90 -61.02 -42.92
CA ILE A 607 1.30 -60.14 -41.81
C ILE A 607 2.67 -60.55 -41.28
N ASN A 608 2.88 -61.85 -41.08
CA ASN A 608 4.05 -62.38 -40.39
C ASN A 608 5.28 -62.55 -41.29
N LEU A 609 5.07 -62.81 -42.59
CA LEU A 609 6.13 -63.14 -43.55
C LEU A 609 6.24 -62.13 -44.71
N GLY A 610 5.28 -61.21 -44.84
CA GLY A 610 5.16 -60.36 -46.03
C GLY A 610 4.49 -61.08 -47.19
N PHE A 611 4.33 -60.39 -48.31
CA PHE A 611 3.63 -60.90 -49.49
C PHE A 611 4.14 -60.23 -50.78
N THR A 612 3.75 -60.73 -51.95
CA THR A 612 4.16 -60.17 -53.25
C THR A 612 2.99 -59.52 -53.98
N ILE A 613 3.26 -58.39 -54.63
CA ILE A 613 2.33 -57.67 -55.49
C ILE A 613 2.88 -57.68 -56.92
N ASN A 614 2.02 -57.98 -57.89
CA ASN A 614 2.34 -57.89 -59.31
C ASN A 614 1.97 -56.49 -59.82
N LEU A 615 2.96 -55.74 -60.29
CA LEU A 615 2.77 -54.40 -60.84
C LEU A 615 2.56 -54.47 -62.36
N GLY A 616 1.49 -53.80 -62.80
CA GLY A 616 0.84 -53.88 -64.13
C GLY A 616 1.70 -53.53 -65.36
N PRO A 617 1.10 -53.42 -66.55
CA PRO A 617 1.75 -53.91 -67.76
C PRO A 617 3.01 -53.12 -68.12
N TYR A 618 4.08 -53.86 -68.46
CA TYR A 618 5.37 -53.34 -68.93
C TYR A 618 5.25 -52.12 -69.86
N ALA A 619 4.29 -52.16 -70.79
CA ALA A 619 4.09 -51.12 -71.80
C ALA A 619 3.79 -49.74 -71.20
N THR A 620 3.10 -49.67 -70.06
CA THR A 620 2.70 -48.40 -69.44
C THR A 620 3.67 -47.98 -68.36
N ILE A 621 4.11 -48.88 -67.48
CA ILE A 621 4.89 -48.51 -66.30
C ILE A 621 6.40 -48.39 -66.59
N PHE A 622 6.92 -49.07 -67.61
CA PHE A 622 8.36 -49.26 -67.77
C PHE A 622 8.88 -48.88 -69.15
N LYS A 623 8.19 -49.28 -70.24
CA LYS A 623 8.61 -48.98 -71.63
C LYS A 623 8.73 -47.47 -71.89
N THR A 624 7.83 -46.68 -71.31
CA THR A 624 7.74 -45.22 -71.47
C THR A 624 8.90 -44.46 -70.84
N ILE A 625 9.68 -45.07 -69.94
CA ILE A 625 10.82 -44.43 -69.26
C ILE A 625 11.98 -44.18 -70.23
N GLN A 626 12.20 -45.10 -71.18
CA GLN A 626 13.29 -45.03 -72.16
C GLN A 626 12.74 -45.19 -73.58
N PRO A 627 11.95 -44.22 -74.10
CA PRO A 627 11.16 -44.39 -75.32
C PRO A 627 11.98 -44.43 -76.61
N THR A 628 13.23 -43.96 -76.59
CA THR A 628 14.11 -43.92 -77.77
C THR A 628 15.49 -44.48 -77.47
N PHE A 629 16.25 -44.77 -78.52
CA PHE A 629 17.64 -45.23 -78.40
C PHE A 629 18.55 -44.23 -77.66
N ALA A 630 18.28 -42.93 -77.76
CA ALA A 630 19.07 -41.88 -77.09
C ALA A 630 18.93 -41.94 -75.55
N THR A 631 17.77 -42.35 -75.03
CA THR A 631 17.48 -42.38 -73.59
C THR A 631 17.93 -43.68 -72.89
N ARG A 632 18.54 -44.62 -73.61
CA ARG A 632 18.78 -46.00 -73.13
C ARG A 632 19.70 -46.12 -71.91
N LEU A 633 20.53 -45.11 -71.63
CA LEU A 633 21.54 -45.15 -70.57
C LEU A 633 21.10 -44.48 -69.27
N ALA A 634 19.96 -43.79 -69.26
CA ALA A 634 19.44 -43.08 -68.10
C ALA A 634 17.99 -43.49 -67.83
N GLY A 635 17.66 -43.72 -66.56
CA GLY A 635 16.29 -43.98 -66.14
C GLY A 635 16.24 -44.75 -64.82
N SER A 636 15.24 -44.43 -64.01
CA SER A 636 15.01 -45.06 -62.71
C SER A 636 13.52 -45.14 -62.39
N ALA A 637 13.20 -45.89 -61.35
CA ALA A 637 11.86 -46.00 -60.82
C ALA A 637 11.88 -45.92 -59.30
N LYS A 638 10.91 -45.18 -58.76
CA LYS A 638 10.65 -45.03 -57.33
C LYS A 638 9.40 -45.83 -56.97
N LEU A 639 9.53 -46.69 -55.97
CA LEU A 639 8.45 -47.52 -55.43
C LEU A 639 8.26 -47.26 -53.93
N PHE A 640 7.01 -47.19 -53.50
CA PHE A 640 6.63 -47.23 -52.08
C PHE A 640 5.25 -47.85 -51.96
N TYR A 641 4.89 -48.39 -50.80
CA TYR A 641 3.53 -48.84 -50.54
C TYR A 641 2.87 -48.01 -49.46
N SER A 642 1.55 -47.98 -49.47
CA SER A 642 0.74 -47.24 -48.51
C SER A 642 -0.32 -48.15 -47.89
N ILE A 643 -0.56 -47.98 -46.60
CA ILE A 643 -1.66 -48.65 -45.87
C ILE A 643 -2.66 -47.62 -45.33
N PRO A 644 -3.96 -47.95 -45.23
CA PRO A 644 -4.94 -47.07 -44.62
C PRO A 644 -4.71 -46.93 -43.11
N GLN A 645 -4.88 -45.71 -42.58
CA GLN A 645 -4.86 -45.45 -41.13
C GLN A 645 -6.28 -45.28 -40.57
N ALA A 646 -6.48 -45.69 -39.32
CA ALA A 646 -7.70 -45.42 -38.58
C ALA A 646 -7.85 -43.90 -38.34
N GLY A 647 -8.89 -43.27 -38.91
CA GLY A 647 -9.11 -41.82 -38.84
C GLY A 647 -9.06 -41.09 -40.20
N GLY A 648 -8.73 -41.79 -41.28
CA GLY A 648 -8.59 -41.23 -42.63
C GLY A 648 -7.16 -40.78 -42.93
N GLY A 649 -6.67 -41.13 -44.12
CA GLY A 649 -5.27 -40.94 -44.52
C GLY A 649 -4.54 -42.26 -44.78
N SER A 650 -3.29 -42.17 -45.27
CA SER A 650 -2.45 -43.32 -45.60
C SER A 650 -1.06 -43.20 -44.99
N LEU A 651 -0.55 -44.28 -44.40
CA LEU A 651 0.84 -44.40 -43.96
C LEU A 651 1.70 -44.96 -45.10
N ASN A 652 2.71 -44.22 -45.53
CA ASN A 652 3.61 -44.62 -46.62
C ASN A 652 4.86 -45.33 -46.08
N SER A 653 5.37 -46.28 -46.86
CA SER A 653 6.68 -46.90 -46.63
C SER A 653 7.84 -45.99 -47.04
N ASN A 654 9.03 -46.37 -46.60
CA ASN A 654 10.26 -45.87 -47.20
C ASN A 654 10.30 -46.18 -48.70
N ASN A 655 10.98 -45.32 -49.47
CA ASN A 655 11.11 -45.46 -50.92
C ASN A 655 12.16 -46.51 -51.29
N ALA A 656 11.88 -47.31 -52.32
CA ALA A 656 12.85 -48.10 -53.05
C ALA A 656 13.10 -47.45 -54.41
N ILE A 657 14.36 -47.10 -54.70
CA ILE A 657 14.77 -46.53 -55.98
C ILE A 657 15.61 -47.57 -56.72
N GLN A 658 15.25 -47.86 -57.96
CA GLN A 658 15.93 -48.84 -58.80
C GLN A 658 16.21 -48.27 -60.18
N ARG A 659 17.34 -48.64 -60.79
CA ARG A 659 17.66 -48.22 -62.16
C ARG A 659 16.92 -49.07 -63.18
N VAL A 660 16.49 -48.45 -64.27
CA VAL A 660 15.71 -49.07 -65.33
C VAL A 660 16.56 -49.21 -66.58
N ARG A 661 16.61 -50.41 -67.17
CA ARG A 661 17.30 -50.71 -68.44
C ARG A 661 16.41 -51.57 -69.32
N GLY A 662 15.59 -50.93 -70.15
CA GLY A 662 14.46 -51.59 -70.82
C GLY A 662 14.65 -51.99 -72.27
N GLN A 663 15.86 -51.82 -72.82
CA GLN A 663 16.18 -52.10 -74.22
C GLN A 663 17.23 -53.21 -74.32
N LYS A 664 17.03 -54.16 -75.24
CA LYS A 664 18.01 -55.17 -75.62
C LYS A 664 18.87 -54.64 -76.76
N SER A 665 20.18 -54.81 -76.66
CA SER A 665 21.12 -54.47 -77.73
C SER A 665 20.81 -55.24 -79.01
N GLY A 666 20.80 -54.55 -80.15
CA GLY A 666 20.66 -55.17 -81.46
C GLY A 666 22.01 -55.52 -82.10
N ALA A 667 21.96 -56.13 -83.29
CA ALA A 667 23.15 -56.29 -84.14
C ALA A 667 23.74 -54.91 -84.55
N PRO A 668 25.03 -54.84 -84.91
CA PRO A 668 25.65 -53.59 -85.37
C PRO A 668 24.79 -52.90 -86.45
N GLY A 669 24.50 -51.61 -86.26
CA GLY A 669 23.65 -50.83 -87.18
C GLY A 669 22.13 -50.91 -86.92
N THR A 670 21.68 -51.60 -85.86
CA THR A 670 20.26 -51.64 -85.46
C THR A 670 20.05 -51.01 -84.08
N ASN A 671 18.88 -50.41 -83.85
CA ASN A 671 18.54 -49.73 -82.58
C ASN A 671 18.16 -50.70 -81.45
N GLY A 672 18.19 -52.01 -81.70
CA GLY A 672 17.75 -53.02 -80.72
C GLY A 672 16.22 -53.12 -80.58
N THR A 673 15.79 -53.87 -79.57
CA THR A 673 14.36 -54.13 -79.29
C THR A 673 14.02 -53.84 -77.84
N PHE A 674 12.80 -53.40 -77.58
CA PHE A 674 12.21 -53.41 -76.25
C PHE A 674 12.01 -54.85 -75.73
N CYS A 675 11.65 -55.00 -74.46
CA CYS A 675 11.40 -56.31 -73.86
C CYS A 675 10.21 -57.03 -74.50
N ASP A 676 9.25 -56.29 -75.06
CA ASP A 676 8.10 -56.82 -75.81
C ASP A 676 8.43 -57.20 -77.26
N GLY A 677 9.70 -57.08 -77.68
CA GLY A 677 10.17 -57.45 -79.02
C GLY A 677 9.94 -56.37 -80.09
N SER A 678 9.27 -55.26 -79.75
CA SER A 678 9.12 -54.12 -80.68
C SER A 678 10.47 -53.41 -80.89
N ALA A 679 10.70 -52.90 -82.10
CA ALA A 679 11.91 -52.15 -82.43
C ALA A 679 11.98 -50.85 -81.61
N VAL A 680 13.17 -50.52 -81.10
CA VAL A 680 13.40 -49.24 -80.43
C VAL A 680 13.47 -48.13 -81.50
N PRO A 681 12.67 -47.04 -81.36
CA PRO A 681 12.79 -45.87 -82.22
C PRO A 681 14.23 -45.34 -82.24
N GLY A 682 14.74 -45.10 -83.43
CA GLY A 682 16.05 -44.48 -83.62
C GLY A 682 16.09 -43.02 -83.17
N PRO A 683 17.27 -42.40 -83.20
CA PRO A 683 17.34 -40.94 -83.22
C PRO A 683 16.54 -40.35 -84.38
#